data_AF-Q3M3J0-F1
#
_entry.id   AF-Q3M3J0-F1
#
_cell.length_a   1.000
_cell.length_b   1.000
_cell.length_c   1.000
_cell.angle_alpha   90.00
_cell.angle_beta   90.00
_cell.angle_gamma   90.00
#
_symmetry.space_group_name_H-M   'P 1'
#
loop_
_entity.id
_entity.type
_entity.pdbx_description
1 polymer ?
#
loop_
_entity_poly.entity_id
_entity_poly.type
_entity_poly.pdbx_seq_one_letter_code
_entity_poly.pdbx_strand_id
1 'polypeptide(L)'
;MGKRFWQTWQEFRQSFSVSESLSTSVETGKAVLEAANTLKEEGDSIEILQSVLQNSSSLLDVLCSPMAQVIGAGLPFVPIGIALLKFARDINQKEPSLEDCFFIVSQAAYLESTKEILSLNIYQNFNWDAKLDIQAISQQIEKLNDVEFNSDTASKAIRCFHESPLAEAFNRVLLARLAAANISPGLADILTQRVARNTHRHIIKAWIEAGEAIKTLIQPSLGDWQREQERFQSIDNYLKTHIEQKPFELVFDEKFAFKDIYVPIKAKPVDANGKIDEEKDSFNLDTWAKTILLNPDNLEQVMFIQGGPGRGKSVFCRMFAYTVWRQLHPIWTPILIRLRDIDTFETRLENTIKAELKLGFIQGDANWLTNANTRFLFILDGFDELHIETRNNLNLGDFIKQVAGFQKECKDYREMGHRVIITGRSMALQGIADLPRNLERVEIVEMDGQLQQQWLNKWEAVQVNKGKTIAFEQFLQSDKCPDEVKKLAQEPLLLYLLAAMYRDSKLDIHKLEQASDNRTAKIIIYQEAVNWVLTKQRSEPDGTDLNIELTKQKPEDLKRILMEAAVCVVQSGGEFASMSMLEARLQEDEGAKALIEKAKEKLGNEALKTALAAFYIRPAEKQEGGVEFFHKSFGEFLFAERLKARLKAWTQYYDGDEGRQPIISEAVMNWEIYDLLGYGGLTQEIVDYLMGLLTESQDFRWVELFKRLDKFYSKWCQGKFIDTSEETLPQKKLRQLQRYGIQGLGQRQVDVYAGLNVMILLLELHRYAQGRDELKAEIVFYPSGKPQGHRLTARLLRIMNYSDGLDLGNFIRIVGKFLRGADLSGADLSGAFLKGVFLRSADLSGAYLRGADLRDAYLNGADLSGADLSGAYLNGAYLNGAYLNGAYLSHADLSRADLRSADLRSANLISADLISADLISADLNGADLSHANLGDEFWGDVKWDEKTNWENVRGLDTAINVPEALKRQLGLS
;
A
#
# COMPACT_ATOMS: atom_id res chain seq x y z
N MET A 1 -0.35 6.93 -53.51
CA MET A 1 0.82 6.03 -53.52
C MET A 1 1.72 6.45 -52.37
N GLY A 2 2.23 5.51 -51.57
CA GLY A 2 3.22 5.84 -50.53
C GLY A 2 4.58 6.14 -51.17
N LYS A 3 5.33 7.08 -50.59
CA LYS A 3 6.76 7.26 -50.89
C LYS A 3 7.57 6.25 -50.10
N ARG A 4 8.70 5.80 -50.67
CA ARG A 4 9.67 4.93 -49.98
C ARG A 4 10.80 5.75 -49.37
N PHE A 5 11.37 5.28 -48.26
CA PHE A 5 12.49 5.90 -47.53
C PHE A 5 13.63 6.39 -48.45
N TRP A 6 14.06 5.56 -49.40
CA TRP A 6 15.14 5.90 -50.34
C TRP A 6 14.78 7.06 -51.29
N GLN A 7 13.52 7.16 -51.70
CA GLN A 7 13.07 8.20 -52.63
C GLN A 7 13.14 9.59 -51.98
N THR A 8 12.72 9.70 -50.72
CA THR A 8 12.80 10.97 -49.97
C THR A 8 14.23 11.42 -49.73
N TRP A 9 15.16 10.52 -49.37
CA TRP A 9 16.57 10.90 -49.18
C TRP A 9 17.25 11.30 -50.50
N GLN A 10 16.92 10.64 -51.61
CA GLN A 10 17.40 10.99 -52.95
C GLN A 10 16.86 12.34 -53.43
N GLU A 11 15.58 12.65 -53.17
CA GLU A 11 14.99 13.96 -53.48
C GLU A 11 15.72 15.10 -52.73
N PHE A 12 16.10 14.85 -51.47
CA PHE A 12 16.96 15.77 -50.72
C PHE A 12 18.34 15.91 -51.36
N ARG A 13 19.04 14.81 -51.68
CA ARG A 13 20.34 14.89 -52.39
C ARG A 13 20.27 15.70 -53.68
N GLN A 14 19.22 15.49 -54.47
CA GLN A 14 18.98 16.24 -55.71
C GLN A 14 18.78 17.73 -55.45
N SER A 15 18.02 18.08 -54.40
CA SER A 15 17.78 19.47 -54.01
C SER A 15 19.07 20.20 -53.62
N PHE A 16 20.04 19.51 -53.03
CA PHE A 16 21.33 20.07 -52.64
C PHE A 16 22.41 19.97 -53.74
N SER A 17 22.05 19.55 -54.97
CA SER A 17 22.97 19.35 -56.10
C SER A 17 24.16 18.44 -55.78
N VAL A 18 23.93 17.42 -54.96
CA VAL A 18 24.95 16.47 -54.51
C VAL A 18 25.15 15.34 -55.54
N SER A 19 26.37 15.13 -56.01
CA SER A 19 26.76 14.00 -56.89
C SER A 19 26.87 12.68 -56.11
N GLU A 20 26.56 11.52 -56.72
CA GLU A 20 26.58 10.23 -56.04
C GLU A 20 28.00 9.75 -55.65
N SER A 21 28.17 9.44 -54.36
CA SER A 21 29.19 8.52 -53.83
C SER A 21 28.65 7.89 -52.54
N LEU A 22 28.68 6.56 -52.40
CA LEU A 22 28.32 5.85 -51.16
C LEU A 22 29.51 4.99 -50.74
N SER A 23 30.13 5.31 -49.59
CA SER A 23 31.25 4.56 -49.00
C SER A 23 30.79 3.61 -47.90
N THR A 24 31.66 2.67 -47.52
CA THR A 24 31.37 1.59 -46.54
C THR A 24 31.19 2.11 -45.11
N SER A 25 29.99 1.89 -44.58
CA SER A 25 29.46 1.74 -43.20
C SER A 25 30.07 2.46 -41.99
N VAL A 26 31.39 2.67 -41.86
CA VAL A 26 31.99 3.35 -40.67
C VAL A 26 32.36 4.79 -40.97
N GLU A 27 32.82 5.09 -42.19
CA GLU A 27 33.14 6.46 -42.61
C GLU A 27 31.87 7.32 -42.74
N THR A 28 30.73 6.69 -43.05
CA THR A 28 29.42 7.33 -43.19
C THR A 28 28.88 7.86 -41.86
N GLY A 29 29.02 7.09 -40.77
CA GLY A 29 28.62 7.50 -39.43
C GLY A 29 29.52 8.59 -38.82
N LYS A 30 30.78 8.69 -39.24
CA LYS A 30 31.69 9.78 -38.83
C LYS A 30 31.27 11.12 -39.42
N ALA A 31 30.87 11.16 -40.69
CA ALA A 31 30.42 12.38 -41.35
C ALA A 31 29.23 13.03 -40.61
N VAL A 32 28.28 12.22 -40.12
CA VAL A 32 27.14 12.73 -39.35
C VAL A 32 27.58 13.24 -37.96
N LEU A 33 28.54 12.57 -37.31
CA LEU A 33 29.10 13.03 -36.02
C LEU A 33 29.90 14.33 -36.16
N GLU A 34 30.70 14.47 -37.22
CA GLU A 34 31.41 15.70 -37.55
C GLU A 34 30.41 16.84 -37.80
N ALA A 35 29.37 16.60 -38.60
CA ALA A 35 28.33 17.59 -38.82
C ALA A 35 27.59 18.02 -37.55
N ALA A 36 27.30 17.09 -36.64
CA ALA A 36 26.71 17.41 -35.33
C ALA A 36 27.63 18.32 -34.50
N ASN A 37 28.95 18.12 -34.57
CA ASN A 37 29.94 18.93 -33.84
C ASN A 37 30.02 20.32 -34.46
N THR A 38 30.19 20.39 -35.79
CA THR A 38 30.41 21.67 -36.47
C THR A 38 29.16 22.55 -36.43
N LEU A 39 27.94 22.00 -36.56
CA LEU A 39 26.70 22.78 -36.40
C LEU A 39 26.52 23.33 -34.98
N LYS A 40 27.07 22.66 -33.96
CA LYS A 40 27.06 23.16 -32.58
C LYS A 40 28.00 24.36 -32.39
N GLU A 41 29.09 24.43 -33.15
CA GLU A 41 30.14 25.45 -33.02
C GLU A 41 29.93 26.64 -33.97
N GLU A 42 29.49 26.40 -35.21
CA GLU A 42 29.52 27.38 -36.31
C GLU A 42 28.13 27.79 -36.84
N GLY A 43 27.05 27.12 -36.41
CA GLY A 43 25.67 27.40 -36.86
C GLY A 43 25.31 26.79 -38.23
N ASP A 44 24.14 27.15 -38.76
CA ASP A 44 23.56 26.56 -40.00
C ASP A 44 24.46 26.83 -41.24
N SER A 45 25.28 25.86 -41.67
CA SER A 45 26.09 25.93 -42.91
C SER A 45 25.72 24.83 -43.92
N ILE A 46 25.55 25.23 -45.19
CA ILE A 46 25.19 24.35 -46.31
C ILE A 46 26.30 23.32 -46.61
N GLU A 47 27.57 23.73 -46.49
CA GLU A 47 28.73 22.88 -46.81
C GLU A 47 28.80 21.67 -45.87
N ILE A 48 28.47 21.86 -44.58
CA ILE A 48 28.43 20.80 -43.57
C ILE A 48 27.34 19.77 -43.94
N LEU A 49 26.15 20.24 -44.32
CA LEU A 49 25.03 19.35 -44.67
C LEU A 49 25.24 18.63 -45.99
N GLN A 50 25.90 19.26 -46.96
CA GLN A 50 26.29 18.60 -48.21
C GLN A 50 27.21 17.41 -47.94
N SER A 51 28.14 17.51 -46.98
CA SER A 51 29.03 16.39 -46.62
C SER A 51 28.25 15.18 -46.05
N VAL A 52 27.22 15.44 -45.24
CA VAL A 52 26.34 14.40 -44.68
C VAL A 52 25.52 13.75 -45.79
N LEU A 53 24.89 14.56 -46.63
CA LEU A 53 24.09 14.08 -47.75
C LEU A 53 24.96 13.32 -48.77
N GLN A 54 26.22 13.72 -48.97
CA GLN A 54 27.18 13.02 -49.83
C GLN A 54 27.58 11.66 -49.29
N ASN A 55 27.88 11.54 -48.00
CA ASN A 55 28.54 10.36 -47.47
C ASN A 55 27.61 9.40 -46.69
N SER A 56 26.34 9.78 -46.47
CA SER A 56 25.40 8.96 -45.69
C SER A 56 24.10 8.70 -46.45
N SER A 57 23.55 7.51 -46.21
CA SER A 57 22.25 7.06 -46.72
C SER A 57 21.09 7.34 -45.74
N SER A 58 21.42 7.58 -44.47
CA SER A 58 20.50 7.90 -43.39
C SER A 58 21.27 8.49 -42.21
N LEU A 59 20.68 9.44 -41.47
CA LEU A 59 21.30 9.92 -40.22
C LEU A 59 21.55 8.76 -39.22
N LEU A 60 20.78 7.67 -39.28
CA LEU A 60 20.96 6.48 -38.46
C LEU A 60 22.27 5.71 -38.74
N ASP A 61 22.97 6.02 -39.84
CA ASP A 61 24.33 5.51 -40.12
C ASP A 61 25.31 5.82 -38.97
N VAL A 62 25.03 6.85 -38.15
CA VAL A 62 25.73 7.15 -36.89
C VAL A 62 25.83 5.93 -35.98
N LEU A 63 24.83 5.03 -35.98
CA LEU A 63 24.82 3.86 -35.12
C LEU A 63 25.88 2.82 -35.53
N CYS A 64 26.46 2.92 -36.72
CA CYS A 64 27.62 2.13 -37.14
C CYS A 64 28.96 2.66 -36.56
N SER A 65 28.97 3.87 -36.01
CA SER A 65 30.13 4.47 -35.34
C SER A 65 30.29 3.97 -33.89
N PRO A 66 31.48 4.17 -33.26
CA PRO A 66 31.67 3.92 -31.84
C PRO A 66 30.63 4.65 -31.00
N MET A 67 29.92 3.92 -30.14
CA MET A 67 28.75 4.44 -29.45
C MET A 67 29.17 5.38 -28.31
N ALA A 68 30.40 5.24 -27.80
CA ALA A 68 31.01 6.23 -26.94
C ALA A 68 31.11 7.63 -27.59
N GLN A 69 31.27 7.72 -28.92
CA GLN A 69 31.28 9.02 -29.63
C GLN A 69 29.87 9.57 -29.84
N VAL A 70 28.89 8.69 -30.09
CA VAL A 70 27.47 9.04 -30.22
C VAL A 70 26.91 9.59 -28.90
N ILE A 71 27.33 9.02 -27.77
CA ILE A 71 26.89 9.40 -26.42
C ILE A 71 27.76 10.53 -25.82
N GLY A 72 29.08 10.51 -26.08
CA GLY A 72 30.09 11.11 -25.20
C GLY A 72 30.47 12.59 -25.38
N ALA A 73 29.89 13.35 -26.31
CA ALA A 73 30.32 14.74 -26.58
C ALA A 73 29.26 15.84 -26.39
N GLY A 74 28.05 15.50 -25.93
CA GLY A 74 26.96 16.48 -25.84
C GLY A 74 26.59 17.07 -27.21
N LEU A 75 26.64 16.22 -28.24
CA LEU A 75 26.34 16.56 -29.64
C LEU A 75 24.83 16.62 -29.88
N PRO A 76 24.27 17.75 -30.34
CA PRO A 76 22.84 17.84 -30.59
C PRO A 76 22.52 17.35 -32.02
N PHE A 77 21.70 16.30 -32.14
CA PHE A 77 21.29 15.77 -33.45
C PHE A 77 20.08 16.51 -34.03
N VAL A 78 19.17 16.99 -33.17
CA VAL A 78 17.98 17.77 -33.59
C VAL A 78 18.31 18.97 -34.49
N PRO A 79 19.36 19.78 -34.21
CA PRO A 79 19.80 20.86 -35.10
C PRO A 79 20.12 20.43 -36.53
N ILE A 80 20.68 19.22 -36.75
CA ILE A 80 20.91 18.70 -38.11
C ILE A 80 19.59 18.60 -38.86
N GLY A 81 18.56 18.04 -38.21
CA GLY A 81 17.23 17.90 -38.80
C GLY A 81 16.60 19.25 -39.11
N ILE A 82 16.70 20.22 -38.18
CA ILE A 82 16.18 21.58 -38.37
C ILE A 82 16.90 22.28 -39.54
N ALA A 83 18.22 22.18 -39.61
CA ALA A 83 19.00 22.80 -40.66
C ALA A 83 18.64 22.22 -42.04
N LEU A 84 18.58 20.88 -42.16
CA LEU A 84 18.13 20.21 -43.39
C LEU A 84 16.75 20.71 -43.85
N LEU A 85 15.80 20.90 -42.94
CA LEU A 85 14.47 21.43 -43.26
C LEU A 85 14.51 22.87 -43.79
N LYS A 86 15.21 23.76 -43.09
CA LYS A 86 15.31 25.18 -43.47
C LYS A 86 15.93 25.32 -44.87
N PHE A 87 17.04 24.63 -45.11
CA PHE A 87 17.73 24.71 -46.40
C PHE A 87 16.93 24.09 -47.54
N ALA A 88 16.20 22.99 -47.30
CA ALA A 88 15.33 22.42 -48.34
C ALA A 88 14.22 23.39 -48.78
N ARG A 89 13.70 24.20 -47.85
CA ARG A 89 12.75 25.28 -48.17
C ARG A 89 13.41 26.39 -48.98
N ASP A 90 14.58 26.84 -48.54
CA ASP A 90 15.29 27.98 -49.12
C ASP A 90 15.76 27.71 -50.55
N ILE A 91 16.20 26.47 -50.85
CA ILE A 91 16.71 26.09 -52.17
C ILE A 91 15.57 25.87 -53.18
N ASN A 92 14.49 25.21 -52.78
CA ASN A 92 13.45 24.78 -53.72
C ASN A 92 12.36 25.84 -53.98
N GLN A 93 12.34 26.95 -53.23
CA GLN A 93 11.23 27.94 -53.21
C GLN A 93 9.82 27.32 -53.08
N LYS A 94 9.76 26.07 -52.62
CA LYS A 94 8.58 25.22 -52.55
C LYS A 94 8.61 24.50 -51.21
N GLU A 95 7.48 24.49 -50.51
CA GLU A 95 7.41 23.87 -49.19
C GLU A 95 7.63 22.35 -49.30
N PRO A 96 8.55 21.77 -48.49
CA PRO A 96 8.75 20.32 -48.45
C PRO A 96 7.47 19.59 -47.99
N SER A 97 7.25 18.36 -48.44
CA SER A 97 6.04 17.61 -48.05
C SER A 97 6.08 17.23 -46.57
N LEU A 98 4.90 16.97 -45.97
CA LEU A 98 4.80 16.56 -44.57
C LEU A 98 5.60 15.28 -44.28
N GLU A 99 5.54 14.34 -45.22
CA GLU A 99 6.26 13.07 -45.18
C GLU A 99 7.77 13.30 -45.14
N ASP A 100 8.28 14.16 -46.04
CA ASP A 100 9.71 14.43 -46.14
C ASP A 100 10.22 15.19 -44.90
N CYS A 101 9.42 16.11 -44.35
CA CYS A 101 9.74 16.84 -43.14
C CYS A 101 9.82 15.94 -41.91
N PHE A 102 8.79 15.12 -41.71
CA PHE A 102 8.72 14.20 -40.58
C PHE A 102 9.84 13.16 -40.65
N PHE A 103 10.17 12.72 -41.86
CA PHE A 103 11.23 11.74 -42.09
C PHE A 103 12.61 12.17 -41.56
N ILE A 104 13.01 13.40 -41.88
CA ILE A 104 14.32 13.92 -41.44
C ILE A 104 14.33 14.21 -39.95
N VAL A 105 13.27 14.86 -39.46
CA VAL A 105 13.19 15.22 -38.05
C VAL A 105 13.13 13.98 -37.16
N SER A 106 12.36 12.95 -37.54
CA SER A 106 12.24 11.74 -36.74
C SER A 106 13.56 11.00 -36.59
N GLN A 107 14.42 10.95 -37.62
CA GLN A 107 15.76 10.36 -37.51
C GLN A 107 16.64 11.15 -36.52
N ALA A 108 16.70 12.48 -36.68
CA ALA A 108 17.46 13.36 -35.79
C ALA A 108 16.96 13.29 -34.34
N ALA A 109 15.64 13.31 -34.15
CA ALA A 109 14.99 13.19 -32.84
C ALA A 109 15.20 11.81 -32.20
N TYR A 110 15.21 10.73 -33.00
CA TYR A 110 15.46 9.38 -32.50
C TYR A 110 16.92 9.20 -32.04
N LEU A 111 17.87 9.79 -32.75
CA LEU A 111 19.28 9.83 -32.33
C LEU A 111 19.48 10.67 -31.07
N GLU A 112 18.83 11.84 -30.99
CA GLU A 112 18.84 12.68 -29.79
C GLU A 112 18.27 11.94 -28.58
N SER A 113 17.17 11.22 -28.80
CA SER A 113 16.55 10.35 -27.79
C SER A 113 17.46 9.18 -27.39
N THR A 114 18.11 8.53 -28.35
CA THR A 114 19.09 7.46 -28.12
C THR A 114 20.23 7.96 -27.24
N LYS A 115 20.83 9.09 -27.62
CA LYS A 115 21.89 9.74 -26.83
C LYS A 115 21.42 9.98 -25.40
N GLU A 116 20.27 10.63 -25.22
CA GLU A 116 19.77 10.97 -23.90
C GLU A 116 19.53 9.74 -23.02
N ILE A 117 18.81 8.74 -23.52
CA ILE A 117 18.47 7.54 -22.74
C ILE A 117 19.72 6.73 -22.40
N LEU A 118 20.65 6.58 -23.34
CA LEU A 118 21.88 5.81 -23.13
C LEU A 118 22.93 6.57 -22.29
N SER A 119 22.85 7.92 -22.22
CA SER A 119 23.74 8.74 -21.38
C SER A 119 23.43 8.69 -19.88
N LEU A 120 22.26 8.17 -19.48
CA LEU A 120 21.87 8.10 -18.08
C LEU A 120 22.87 7.26 -17.26
N ASN A 121 23.26 7.74 -16.07
CA ASN A 121 24.30 7.15 -15.20
C ASN A 121 24.16 5.65 -14.90
N ILE A 122 22.98 5.06 -15.14
CA ILE A 122 22.70 3.63 -14.93
C ILE A 122 23.45 2.76 -15.96
N TYR A 123 23.82 3.33 -17.11
CA TYR A 123 24.37 2.61 -18.25
C TYR A 123 25.84 2.95 -18.54
N GLN A 124 26.48 3.76 -17.69
CA GLN A 124 27.87 4.18 -17.85
C GLN A 124 28.88 3.03 -17.78
N ASN A 125 28.51 1.90 -17.17
CA ASN A 125 29.37 0.73 -17.04
C ASN A 125 29.28 -0.24 -18.24
N PHE A 126 28.45 0.05 -19.25
CA PHE A 126 28.39 -0.79 -20.45
C PHE A 126 29.58 -0.54 -21.36
N ASN A 127 30.15 -1.63 -21.86
CA ASN A 127 31.17 -1.56 -22.90
C ASN A 127 30.49 -1.38 -24.27
N TRP A 128 30.19 -0.12 -24.57
CA TRP A 128 29.50 0.32 -25.79
C TRP A 128 30.21 -0.04 -27.11
N ASP A 129 31.51 -0.35 -27.05
CA ASP A 129 32.37 -0.58 -28.22
C ASP A 129 32.88 -2.02 -28.35
N ALA A 130 32.32 -2.97 -27.59
CA ALA A 130 32.64 -4.39 -27.73
C ALA A 130 32.15 -4.94 -29.09
N LYS A 131 33.05 -5.55 -29.87
CA LYS A 131 32.80 -6.43 -31.05
C LYS A 131 31.64 -5.98 -31.96
N LEU A 132 31.90 -4.92 -32.73
CA LEU A 132 30.99 -4.31 -33.71
C LEU A 132 30.69 -5.22 -34.92
N ASP A 133 29.49 -5.81 -34.98
CA ASP A 133 28.94 -6.40 -36.22
C ASP A 133 28.27 -5.30 -37.06
N ILE A 134 29.10 -4.54 -37.76
CA ILE A 134 28.66 -3.42 -38.59
C ILE A 134 27.78 -3.90 -39.76
N GLN A 135 28.02 -5.11 -40.28
CA GLN A 135 27.24 -5.66 -41.39
C GLN A 135 25.78 -5.90 -40.98
N ALA A 136 25.53 -6.45 -39.79
CA ALA A 136 24.18 -6.65 -39.29
C ALA A 136 23.41 -5.33 -39.13
N ILE A 137 24.08 -4.26 -38.67
CA ILE A 137 23.48 -2.93 -38.50
C ILE A 137 23.17 -2.31 -39.86
N SER A 138 24.13 -2.30 -40.79
CA SER A 138 23.94 -1.76 -42.14
C SER A 138 22.82 -2.47 -42.90
N GLN A 139 22.68 -3.79 -42.76
CA GLN A 139 21.56 -4.53 -43.35
C GLN A 139 20.18 -4.11 -42.80
N GLN A 140 20.08 -3.72 -41.53
CA GLN A 140 18.81 -3.22 -40.98
C GLN A 140 18.52 -1.79 -41.45
N ILE A 141 19.56 -0.97 -41.65
CA ILE A 141 19.42 0.36 -42.25
C ILE A 141 18.95 0.25 -43.70
N GLU A 142 19.50 -0.69 -44.48
CA GLU A 142 19.04 -0.95 -45.85
C GLU A 142 17.56 -1.37 -45.91
N LYS A 143 17.09 -2.15 -44.93
CA LYS A 143 15.67 -2.55 -44.82
C LYS A 143 14.73 -1.38 -44.50
N LEU A 144 15.23 -0.22 -44.07
CA LEU A 144 14.40 0.98 -43.95
C LEU A 144 13.83 1.40 -45.32
N ASN A 145 14.50 1.03 -46.42
CA ASN A 145 14.05 1.29 -47.79
C ASN A 145 12.70 0.66 -48.14
N ASP A 146 12.32 -0.39 -47.42
CA ASP A 146 11.06 -1.12 -47.64
C ASP A 146 9.87 -0.50 -46.87
N VAL A 147 10.12 0.52 -46.04
CA VAL A 147 9.06 1.20 -45.27
C VAL A 147 8.35 2.21 -46.18
N GLU A 148 7.10 1.92 -46.53
CA GLU A 148 6.23 2.87 -47.25
C GLU A 148 5.56 3.85 -46.29
N PHE A 149 5.57 5.13 -46.67
CA PHE A 149 5.01 6.21 -45.86
C PHE A 149 4.17 7.15 -46.73
N ASN A 150 3.01 7.55 -46.21
CA ASN A 150 2.11 8.51 -46.84
C ASN A 150 1.65 9.56 -45.82
N SER A 151 0.94 10.58 -46.28
CA SER A 151 0.46 11.69 -45.44
C SER A 151 -0.35 11.25 -44.21
N ASP A 152 -1.16 10.20 -44.32
CA ASP A 152 -1.95 9.67 -43.20
C ASP A 152 -1.07 8.97 -42.15
N THR A 153 -0.12 8.14 -42.59
CA THR A 153 0.84 7.51 -41.67
C THR A 153 1.78 8.54 -41.04
N ALA A 154 2.13 9.60 -41.77
CA ALA A 154 2.88 10.75 -41.26
C ALA A 154 2.11 11.46 -40.15
N SER A 155 0.86 11.84 -40.42
CA SER A 155 0.02 12.52 -39.43
C SER A 155 -0.15 11.70 -38.15
N LYS A 156 -0.35 10.38 -38.27
CA LYS A 156 -0.45 9.48 -37.11
C LYS A 156 0.86 9.38 -36.34
N ALA A 157 1.99 9.23 -37.02
CA ALA A 157 3.30 9.15 -36.39
C ALA A 157 3.75 10.47 -35.74
N ILE A 158 3.32 11.62 -36.28
CA ILE A 158 3.47 12.94 -35.67
C ILE A 158 2.75 13.01 -34.34
N ARG A 159 1.54 12.44 -34.24
CA ARG A 159 0.78 12.42 -32.98
C ARG A 159 1.35 11.41 -31.98
N CYS A 160 1.85 10.28 -32.44
CA CYS A 160 2.32 9.18 -31.60
C CYS A 160 3.45 8.42 -32.31
N PHE A 161 4.69 8.87 -32.14
CA PHE A 161 5.82 8.29 -32.88
C PHE A 161 6.05 6.82 -32.51
N HIS A 162 6.01 6.48 -31.23
CA HIS A 162 6.42 5.16 -30.73
C HIS A 162 5.53 3.99 -31.20
N GLU A 163 4.31 4.27 -31.64
CA GLU A 163 3.39 3.26 -32.21
C GLU A 163 3.45 3.21 -33.74
N SER A 164 4.32 4.01 -34.36
CA SER A 164 4.43 4.08 -35.82
C SER A 164 5.28 2.94 -36.40
N PRO A 165 5.02 2.52 -37.66
CA PRO A 165 5.89 1.58 -38.37
C PRO A 165 7.34 2.08 -38.47
N LEU A 166 7.54 3.40 -38.46
CA LEU A 166 8.86 4.01 -38.50
C LEU A 166 9.63 3.80 -37.19
N ALA A 167 8.96 3.91 -36.04
CA ALA A 167 9.58 3.59 -34.75
C ALA A 167 9.97 2.12 -34.65
N GLU A 168 9.13 1.20 -35.15
CA GLU A 168 9.46 -0.23 -35.22
C GLU A 168 10.70 -0.46 -36.09
N ALA A 169 10.78 0.21 -37.24
CA ALA A 169 11.92 0.13 -38.14
C ALA A 169 13.21 0.67 -37.49
N PHE A 170 13.15 1.81 -36.80
CA PHE A 170 14.30 2.40 -36.09
C PHE A 170 14.72 1.53 -34.90
N ASN A 171 13.76 0.98 -34.16
CA ASN A 171 14.03 0.06 -33.05
C ASN A 171 14.76 -1.19 -33.53
N ARG A 172 14.47 -1.74 -34.72
CA ARG A 172 15.24 -2.87 -35.28
C ARG A 172 16.71 -2.53 -35.50
N VAL A 173 17.01 -1.32 -35.98
CA VAL A 173 18.39 -0.85 -36.15
C VAL A 173 19.09 -0.71 -34.79
N LEU A 174 18.43 -0.06 -33.82
CA LEU A 174 18.99 0.11 -32.48
C LEU A 174 19.15 -1.22 -31.75
N LEU A 175 18.19 -2.15 -31.86
CA LEU A 175 18.29 -3.50 -31.30
C LEU A 175 19.49 -4.27 -31.85
N ALA A 176 19.72 -4.22 -33.17
CA ALA A 176 20.91 -4.82 -33.77
C ALA A 176 22.20 -4.21 -33.21
N ARG A 177 22.22 -2.89 -32.98
CA ARG A 177 23.35 -2.20 -32.37
C ARG A 177 23.56 -2.57 -30.89
N LEU A 178 22.50 -2.66 -30.10
CA LEU A 178 22.55 -3.04 -28.68
C LEU A 178 22.96 -4.51 -28.52
N ALA A 179 22.50 -5.38 -29.41
CA ALA A 179 22.91 -6.79 -29.46
C ALA A 179 24.42 -6.93 -29.73
N ALA A 180 24.97 -6.14 -30.66
CA ALA A 180 26.42 -6.10 -30.91
C ALA A 180 27.22 -5.70 -29.65
N ALA A 181 26.65 -4.85 -28.79
CA ALA A 181 27.25 -4.45 -27.51
C ALA A 181 27.05 -5.48 -26.37
N ASN A 182 26.55 -6.70 -26.66
CA ASN A 182 26.23 -7.75 -25.68
C ASN A 182 25.20 -7.35 -24.61
N ILE A 183 24.27 -6.45 -24.94
CA ILE A 183 23.16 -6.10 -24.05
C ILE A 183 22.11 -7.20 -24.12
N SER A 184 21.55 -7.59 -22.96
CA SER A 184 20.55 -8.66 -22.91
C SER A 184 19.27 -8.27 -23.68
N PRO A 185 18.59 -9.24 -24.34
CA PRO A 185 17.41 -8.93 -25.15
C PRO A 185 16.32 -8.15 -24.41
N GLY A 186 16.02 -8.52 -23.15
CA GLY A 186 15.01 -7.84 -22.35
C GLY A 186 15.39 -6.39 -21.98
N LEU A 187 16.66 -6.12 -21.70
CA LEU A 187 17.11 -4.74 -21.47
C LEU A 187 17.15 -3.93 -22.77
N ALA A 188 17.56 -4.54 -23.88
CA ALA A 188 17.59 -3.90 -25.18
C ALA A 188 16.17 -3.48 -25.63
N ASP A 189 15.17 -4.32 -25.40
CA ASP A 189 13.76 -4.01 -25.64
C ASP A 189 13.30 -2.79 -24.83
N ILE A 190 13.54 -2.79 -23.50
CA ILE A 190 13.23 -1.63 -22.64
C ILE A 190 13.93 -0.36 -23.15
N LEU A 191 15.21 -0.43 -23.50
CA LEU A 191 15.96 0.72 -24.00
C LEU A 191 15.35 1.27 -25.29
N THR A 192 15.05 0.41 -26.26
CA THR A 192 14.46 0.85 -27.55
C THR A 192 13.06 1.43 -27.36
N GLN A 193 12.23 0.87 -26.48
CA GLN A 193 10.92 1.44 -26.14
C GLN A 193 11.05 2.81 -25.47
N ARG A 194 12.01 2.99 -24.56
CA ARG A 194 12.30 4.30 -23.95
C ARG A 194 12.71 5.32 -25.01
N VAL A 195 13.62 4.93 -25.91
CA VAL A 195 14.08 5.79 -27.01
C VAL A 195 12.90 6.17 -27.92
N ALA A 196 12.09 5.21 -28.35
CA ALA A 196 10.93 5.46 -29.20
C ALA A 196 9.93 6.43 -28.54
N ARG A 197 9.56 6.21 -27.27
CA ARG A 197 8.64 7.12 -26.56
C ARG A 197 9.24 8.50 -26.34
N ASN A 198 10.51 8.58 -25.96
CA ASN A 198 11.21 9.84 -25.75
C ASN A 198 11.48 10.60 -27.07
N THR A 199 11.42 9.93 -28.23
CA THR A 199 11.62 10.58 -29.55
C THR A 199 10.54 11.61 -29.83
N HIS A 200 9.29 11.35 -29.44
CA HIS A 200 8.17 12.25 -29.67
C HIS A 200 8.46 13.67 -29.15
N ARG A 201 8.96 13.80 -27.91
CA ARG A 201 9.27 15.11 -27.31
C ARG A 201 10.33 15.89 -28.12
N HIS A 202 11.27 15.19 -28.75
CA HIS A 202 12.35 15.78 -29.54
C HIS A 202 11.86 16.17 -30.94
N ILE A 203 10.89 15.44 -31.50
CA ILE A 203 10.16 15.85 -32.70
C ILE A 203 9.43 17.17 -32.44
N ILE A 204 8.68 17.26 -31.34
CA ILE A 204 7.97 18.49 -30.95
C ILE A 204 8.95 19.67 -30.83
N LYS A 205 10.05 19.47 -30.11
CA LYS A 205 11.07 20.50 -29.94
C LYS A 205 11.63 20.98 -31.28
N ALA A 206 12.00 20.04 -32.15
CA ALA A 206 12.49 20.35 -33.48
C ALA A 206 11.47 21.14 -34.31
N TRP A 207 10.18 20.82 -34.15
CA TRP A 207 9.10 21.45 -34.90
C TRP A 207 8.82 22.87 -34.41
N ILE A 208 8.84 23.09 -33.10
CA ILE A 208 8.72 24.42 -32.50
C ILE A 208 9.89 25.32 -32.95
N GLU A 209 11.12 24.78 -32.95
CA GLU A 209 12.32 25.53 -33.34
C GLU A 209 12.41 25.81 -34.85
N ALA A 210 11.87 24.92 -35.69
CA ALA A 210 11.79 25.13 -37.13
C ALA A 210 10.78 26.23 -37.53
N GLY A 211 9.78 26.51 -36.69
CA GLY A 211 8.92 27.70 -36.76
C GLY A 211 8.27 27.93 -38.13
N GLU A 212 8.56 29.08 -38.75
CA GLU A 212 7.98 29.48 -40.04
C GLU A 212 8.34 28.54 -41.20
N ALA A 213 9.36 27.68 -41.07
CA ALA A 213 9.77 26.75 -42.13
C ALA A 213 8.71 25.68 -42.45
N ILE A 214 7.85 25.37 -41.48
CA ILE A 214 6.91 24.24 -41.52
C ILE A 214 5.49 24.59 -41.04
N LYS A 215 5.23 25.87 -40.77
CA LYS A 215 4.00 26.39 -40.14
C LYS A 215 2.69 26.05 -40.87
N THR A 216 2.74 25.92 -42.19
CA THR A 216 1.59 25.64 -43.08
C THR A 216 1.28 24.15 -43.22
N LEU A 217 2.21 23.27 -42.84
CA LEU A 217 2.15 21.84 -43.13
C LEU A 217 1.62 21.00 -41.95
N ILE A 218 1.54 21.57 -40.76
CA ILE A 218 1.51 20.83 -39.50
C ILE A 218 0.17 20.97 -38.77
N GLN A 219 -0.43 19.82 -38.47
CA GLN A 219 -1.57 19.68 -37.56
C GLN A 219 -1.21 18.61 -36.51
N PRO A 220 -1.24 18.90 -35.19
CA PRO A 220 -1.75 20.09 -34.49
C PRO A 220 -0.99 21.40 -34.70
N SER A 221 -1.55 22.53 -34.24
CA SER A 221 -0.97 23.87 -34.41
C SER A 221 0.29 24.08 -33.55
N LEU A 222 1.10 25.09 -33.87
CA LEU A 222 2.29 25.46 -33.07
C LEU A 222 1.97 25.67 -31.58
N GLY A 223 0.79 26.23 -31.26
CA GLY A 223 0.35 26.42 -29.88
C GLY A 223 0.04 25.12 -29.15
N ASP A 224 -0.45 24.10 -29.85
CA ASP A 224 -0.69 22.77 -29.26
C ASP A 224 0.63 22.08 -28.92
N TRP A 225 1.64 22.21 -29.81
CA TRP A 225 2.99 21.72 -29.57
C TRP A 225 3.67 22.39 -28.38
N GLN A 226 3.51 23.71 -28.24
CA GLN A 226 4.02 24.45 -27.07
C GLN A 226 3.40 23.93 -25.77
N ARG A 227 2.08 23.71 -25.73
CA ARG A 227 1.41 23.11 -24.56
C ARG A 227 1.90 21.70 -24.26
N GLU A 228 2.12 20.88 -25.28
CA GLU A 228 2.67 19.53 -25.09
C GLU A 228 4.12 19.57 -24.57
N GLN A 229 4.93 20.53 -25.03
CA GLN A 229 6.27 20.78 -24.49
C GLN A 229 6.23 21.25 -23.03
N GLU A 230 5.36 22.20 -22.69
CA GLU A 230 5.13 22.67 -21.31
C GLU A 230 4.69 21.52 -20.39
N ARG A 231 3.85 20.60 -20.91
CA ARG A 231 3.43 19.38 -20.20
C ARG A 231 4.63 18.49 -19.88
N PHE A 232 5.52 18.21 -20.84
CA PHE A 232 6.73 17.44 -20.58
C PHE A 232 7.64 18.11 -19.55
N GLN A 233 7.82 19.44 -19.63
CA GLN A 233 8.58 20.20 -18.64
C GLN A 233 7.95 20.12 -17.23
N SER A 234 6.62 20.16 -17.16
CA SER A 234 5.88 20.00 -15.89
C SER A 234 6.06 18.60 -15.29
N ILE A 235 6.08 17.56 -16.13
CA ILE A 235 6.38 16.17 -15.71
C ILE A 235 7.84 16.07 -15.22
N ASP A 236 8.80 16.61 -15.96
CA ASP A 236 10.21 16.60 -15.56
C ASP A 236 10.44 17.32 -14.23
N ASN A 237 9.75 18.45 -14.02
CA ASN A 237 9.79 19.16 -12.76
C ASN A 237 9.25 18.29 -11.63
N TYR A 238 8.08 17.65 -11.83
CA TYR A 238 7.52 16.73 -10.83
C TYR A 238 8.49 15.59 -10.49
N LEU A 239 9.11 14.97 -11.48
CA LEU A 239 10.04 13.86 -11.26
C LEU A 239 11.27 14.30 -10.46
N LYS A 240 11.81 15.49 -10.76
CA LYS A 240 12.94 16.07 -10.01
C LYS A 240 12.57 16.50 -8.59
N THR A 241 11.41 17.13 -8.39
CA THR A 241 11.04 17.70 -7.09
C THR A 241 10.39 16.68 -6.15
N HIS A 242 9.57 15.76 -6.68
CA HIS A 242 8.78 14.83 -5.87
C HIS A 242 9.28 13.38 -5.89
N ILE A 243 10.04 12.95 -6.90
CA ILE A 243 10.50 11.55 -7.00
C ILE A 243 12.00 11.41 -6.72
N GLU A 244 12.84 12.32 -7.22
CA GLU A 244 14.31 12.20 -7.11
C GLU A 244 14.81 12.08 -5.68
N GLN A 245 14.25 12.88 -4.78
CA GLN A 245 14.70 12.96 -3.39
C GLN A 245 14.21 11.79 -2.53
N LYS A 246 13.21 11.01 -2.97
CA LYS A 246 12.54 10.00 -2.14
C LYS A 246 13.46 8.92 -1.57
N PRO A 247 14.44 8.37 -2.32
CA PRO A 247 15.41 7.43 -1.75
C PRO A 247 16.41 8.10 -0.79
N PHE A 248 16.63 9.41 -0.94
CA PHE A 248 17.63 10.20 -0.20
C PHE A 248 17.06 10.88 1.04
N GLU A 249 15.75 10.77 1.29
CA GLU A 249 15.14 11.14 2.56
C GLU A 249 15.83 10.38 3.71
N LEU A 250 16.07 11.09 4.81
CA LEU A 250 16.77 10.54 5.98
C LEU A 250 15.92 9.49 6.69
N VAL A 251 16.60 8.49 7.26
CA VAL A 251 15.96 7.48 8.11
C VAL A 251 15.74 8.08 9.48
N PHE A 252 14.51 8.52 9.77
CA PHE A 252 14.18 9.26 10.99
C PHE A 252 15.09 10.48 11.15
N ASP A 253 15.88 10.52 12.23
CA ASP A 253 16.81 11.59 12.60
C ASP A 253 18.28 11.25 12.30
N GLU A 254 18.53 10.16 11.58
CA GLU A 254 19.88 9.70 11.29
C GLU A 254 20.56 10.54 10.21
N LYS A 255 21.90 10.47 10.15
CA LYS A 255 22.72 11.19 9.15
C LYS A 255 22.88 10.43 7.83
N PHE A 256 21.99 9.48 7.55
CA PHE A 256 21.99 8.66 6.35
C PHE A 256 20.57 8.43 5.83
N ALA A 257 20.46 8.08 4.55
CA ALA A 257 19.20 7.98 3.84
C ALA A 257 18.64 6.56 3.76
N PHE A 258 17.36 6.42 3.41
CA PHE A 258 16.72 5.11 3.21
C PHE A 258 17.50 4.25 2.21
N LYS A 259 18.02 4.85 1.13
CA LYS A 259 18.78 4.14 0.09
C LYS A 259 20.02 3.42 0.62
N ASP A 260 20.65 3.98 1.65
CA ASP A 260 21.92 3.47 2.17
C ASP A 260 21.71 2.07 2.78
N ILE A 261 20.61 1.90 3.51
CA ILE A 261 20.27 0.66 4.23
C ILE A 261 19.21 -0.21 3.55
N TYR A 262 18.55 0.28 2.49
CA TYR A 262 17.48 -0.48 1.81
C TYR A 262 17.99 -1.77 1.19
N VAL A 263 17.23 -2.85 1.41
CA VAL A 263 17.36 -4.15 0.73
C VAL A 263 16.06 -4.50 0.00
N PRO A 264 16.13 -5.17 -1.16
CA PRO A 264 14.93 -5.57 -1.90
C PRO A 264 14.06 -6.54 -1.11
N ILE A 265 12.76 -6.25 -1.02
CA ILE A 265 11.81 -7.00 -0.20
C ILE A 265 11.28 -8.22 -0.98
N LYS A 266 10.93 -9.29 -0.27
CA LYS A 266 10.28 -10.48 -0.82
C LYS A 266 8.79 -10.53 -0.51
N ALA A 267 8.04 -11.19 -1.37
CA ALA A 267 6.61 -11.41 -1.19
C ALA A 267 6.17 -12.81 -1.64
N LYS A 268 5.00 -13.24 -1.17
CA LYS A 268 4.28 -14.45 -1.62
C LYS A 268 2.91 -14.05 -2.20
N PRO A 269 2.33 -14.83 -3.12
CA PRO A 269 1.02 -14.53 -3.68
C PRO A 269 -0.08 -14.81 -2.66
N VAL A 270 -1.20 -14.09 -2.80
CA VAL A 270 -2.37 -14.20 -1.95
C VAL A 270 -3.57 -14.55 -2.81
N ASP A 271 -4.33 -15.56 -2.41
CA ASP A 271 -5.50 -16.02 -3.15
C ASP A 271 -6.70 -15.05 -3.04
N ALA A 272 -7.77 -15.36 -3.77
CA ALA A 272 -9.00 -14.57 -3.77
C ALA A 272 -9.65 -14.48 -2.37
N ASN A 273 -9.42 -15.48 -1.51
CA ASN A 273 -9.95 -15.56 -0.15
C ASN A 273 -9.05 -14.82 0.86
N GLY A 274 -7.92 -14.26 0.41
CA GLY A 274 -6.97 -13.53 1.25
C GLY A 274 -5.99 -14.42 2.00
N LYS A 275 -5.90 -15.71 1.66
CA LYS A 275 -4.93 -16.63 2.25
C LYS A 275 -3.62 -16.57 1.46
N ILE A 276 -2.51 -16.56 2.20
CA ILE A 276 -1.18 -16.64 1.62
C ILE A 276 -0.98 -18.05 1.07
N ASP A 277 -0.52 -18.16 -0.17
CA ASP A 277 -0.16 -19.43 -0.78
C ASP A 277 1.18 -19.90 -0.20
N GLU A 278 1.10 -20.72 0.86
CA GLU A 278 2.29 -21.19 1.58
C GLU A 278 3.14 -22.15 0.75
N GLU A 279 2.57 -22.81 -0.26
CA GLU A 279 3.25 -23.77 -1.11
C GLU A 279 4.15 -23.11 -2.16
N LYS A 280 3.92 -21.84 -2.48
CA LYS A 280 4.75 -21.09 -3.42
C LYS A 280 5.96 -20.43 -2.75
N ASP A 281 7.08 -20.48 -3.47
CA ASP A 281 8.30 -19.79 -3.08
C ASP A 281 8.12 -18.27 -3.07
N SER A 282 8.78 -17.62 -2.11
CA SER A 282 8.83 -16.15 -2.06
C SER A 282 9.66 -15.58 -3.21
N PHE A 283 9.22 -14.45 -3.77
CA PHE A 283 9.85 -13.79 -4.91
C PHE A 283 10.21 -12.34 -4.59
N ASN A 284 11.12 -11.76 -5.37
CA ASN A 284 11.51 -10.36 -5.24
C ASN A 284 10.38 -9.42 -5.71
N LEU A 285 9.95 -8.51 -4.83
CA LEU A 285 8.78 -7.66 -5.06
C LEU A 285 9.00 -6.65 -6.20
N ASP A 286 10.18 -6.01 -6.28
CA ASP A 286 10.52 -5.10 -7.40
C ASP A 286 10.45 -5.80 -8.76
N THR A 287 10.92 -7.06 -8.83
CA THR A 287 10.92 -7.86 -10.05
C THR A 287 9.51 -8.27 -10.43
N TRP A 288 8.71 -8.71 -9.48
CA TRP A 288 7.30 -9.03 -9.68
C TRP A 288 6.51 -7.82 -10.20
N ALA A 289 6.66 -6.66 -9.55
CA ALA A 289 5.97 -5.43 -9.95
C ALA A 289 6.37 -4.99 -11.37
N LYS A 290 7.66 -5.06 -11.73
CA LYS A 290 8.12 -4.78 -13.10
C LYS A 290 7.56 -5.77 -14.12
N THR A 291 7.50 -7.06 -13.76
CA THR A 291 7.00 -8.11 -14.65
C THR A 291 5.53 -7.86 -14.99
N ILE A 292 4.70 -7.59 -13.98
CA ILE A 292 3.28 -7.27 -14.20
C ILE A 292 3.11 -5.94 -14.96
N LEU A 293 3.94 -4.95 -14.66
CA LEU A 293 3.89 -3.63 -15.29
C LEU A 293 4.23 -3.69 -16.79
N LEU A 294 5.18 -4.53 -17.18
CA LEU A 294 5.66 -4.66 -18.56
C LEU A 294 4.94 -5.75 -19.37
N ASN A 295 4.18 -6.64 -18.72
CA ASN A 295 3.45 -7.70 -19.41
C ASN A 295 2.14 -7.18 -20.05
N PRO A 296 1.98 -7.26 -21.39
CA PRO A 296 0.76 -6.87 -22.09
C PRO A 296 -0.48 -7.66 -21.68
N ASP A 297 -0.32 -8.91 -21.23
CA ASP A 297 -1.44 -9.77 -20.84
C ASP A 297 -2.05 -9.35 -19.49
N ASN A 298 -1.30 -8.59 -18.68
CA ASN A 298 -1.68 -8.23 -17.33
C ASN A 298 -2.21 -6.78 -17.22
N LEU A 299 -2.56 -6.13 -18.33
CA LEU A 299 -2.93 -4.70 -18.35
C LEU A 299 -4.23 -4.38 -17.57
N GLU A 300 -5.10 -5.35 -17.32
CA GLU A 300 -6.30 -5.16 -16.48
C GLU A 300 -6.04 -5.33 -14.98
N GLN A 301 -4.88 -5.86 -14.59
CA GLN A 301 -4.60 -6.19 -13.20
C GLN A 301 -4.22 -4.94 -12.40
N VAL A 302 -4.92 -4.76 -11.27
CA VAL A 302 -4.53 -3.85 -10.18
C VAL A 302 -3.59 -4.61 -9.25
N MET A 303 -2.39 -4.07 -9.02
CA MET A 303 -1.42 -4.68 -8.11
C MET A 303 -1.69 -4.23 -6.67
N PHE A 304 -1.95 -5.18 -5.77
CA PHE A 304 -2.18 -4.91 -4.36
C PHE A 304 -1.10 -5.58 -3.49
N ILE A 305 -0.27 -4.76 -2.86
CA ILE A 305 0.85 -5.18 -2.03
C ILE A 305 0.46 -5.02 -0.56
N GLN A 306 0.28 -6.13 0.12
CA GLN A 306 -0.07 -6.15 1.53
C GLN A 306 1.10 -6.58 2.42
N GLY A 307 1.07 -6.18 3.68
CA GLY A 307 2.09 -6.55 4.66
C GLY A 307 1.84 -5.95 6.03
N GLY A 308 2.36 -6.58 7.07
CA GLY A 308 2.30 -6.08 8.45
C GLY A 308 2.91 -4.66 8.64
N PRO A 309 2.68 -4.04 9.80
CA PRO A 309 3.32 -2.77 10.14
C PRO A 309 4.85 -2.91 10.17
N GLY A 310 5.59 -1.89 9.72
CA GLY A 310 7.06 -1.93 9.72
C GLY A 310 7.72 -2.82 8.65
N ARG A 311 6.95 -3.48 7.77
CA ARG A 311 7.45 -4.35 6.70
C ARG A 311 8.07 -3.63 5.49
N GLY A 312 8.08 -2.30 5.49
CA GLY A 312 8.75 -1.50 4.45
C GLY A 312 7.90 -1.13 3.24
N LYS A 313 6.56 -1.24 3.29
CA LYS A 313 5.63 -0.87 2.20
C LYS A 313 5.89 0.54 1.63
N SER A 314 5.89 1.56 2.47
CA SER A 314 6.14 2.94 2.03
C SER A 314 7.55 3.17 1.52
N VAL A 315 8.55 2.48 2.09
CA VAL A 315 9.94 2.56 1.60
C VAL A 315 10.04 1.90 0.22
N PHE A 316 9.37 0.78 0.01
CA PHE A 316 9.22 0.16 -1.31
C PHE A 316 8.59 1.15 -2.31
N CYS A 317 7.49 1.83 -1.97
CA CYS A 317 6.87 2.83 -2.85
C CYS A 317 7.86 3.93 -3.28
N ARG A 318 8.67 4.44 -2.35
CA ARG A 318 9.71 5.45 -2.61
C ARG A 318 10.80 4.92 -3.54
N MET A 319 11.33 3.73 -3.24
CA MET A 319 12.41 3.09 -4.02
C MET A 319 11.93 2.68 -5.41
N PHE A 320 10.71 2.16 -5.50
CA PHE A 320 10.11 1.69 -6.74
C PHE A 320 9.74 2.85 -7.65
N ALA A 321 9.15 3.94 -7.12
CA ALA A 321 8.89 5.15 -7.89
C ALA A 321 10.19 5.72 -8.50
N TYR A 322 11.25 5.81 -7.70
CA TYR A 322 12.56 6.23 -8.20
C TYR A 322 13.12 5.25 -9.26
N THR A 323 12.97 3.95 -9.04
CA THR A 323 13.42 2.92 -9.99
C THR A 323 12.68 3.02 -11.32
N VAL A 324 11.36 3.24 -11.30
CA VAL A 324 10.53 3.46 -12.49
C VAL A 324 10.99 4.72 -13.22
N TRP A 325 11.23 5.83 -12.51
CA TRP A 325 11.75 7.04 -13.13
C TRP A 325 13.12 6.83 -13.79
N ARG A 326 14.03 6.14 -13.10
CA ARG A 326 15.40 5.95 -13.60
C ARG A 326 15.48 4.94 -14.74
N GLN A 327 14.74 3.83 -14.65
CA GLN A 327 14.89 2.68 -15.53
C GLN A 327 13.78 2.53 -16.58
N LEU A 328 12.58 3.04 -16.32
CA LEU A 328 11.41 2.80 -17.18
C LEU A 328 10.82 4.07 -17.79
N HIS A 329 10.98 5.25 -17.21
CA HIS A 329 10.51 6.49 -17.82
C HIS A 329 11.25 6.77 -19.16
N PRO A 330 10.54 7.14 -20.25
CA PRO A 330 9.12 7.51 -20.32
C PRO A 330 8.15 6.40 -20.75
N ILE A 331 8.52 5.12 -20.69
CA ILE A 331 7.54 4.01 -20.80
C ILE A 331 6.49 4.13 -19.70
N TRP A 332 6.95 4.39 -18.47
CA TRP A 332 6.10 4.63 -17.31
C TRP A 332 6.60 5.84 -16.53
N THR A 333 5.70 6.79 -16.26
CA THR A 333 5.93 7.96 -15.42
C THR A 333 5.30 7.69 -14.04
N PRO A 334 6.12 7.52 -12.98
CA PRO A 334 5.60 7.22 -11.65
C PRO A 334 4.89 8.44 -11.06
N ILE A 335 3.73 8.24 -10.46
CA ILE A 335 3.01 9.22 -9.64
C ILE A 335 2.81 8.60 -8.26
N LEU A 336 3.56 9.08 -7.27
CA LEU A 336 3.47 8.61 -5.89
C LEU A 336 2.43 9.43 -5.12
N ILE A 337 1.40 8.75 -4.59
CA ILE A 337 0.31 9.35 -3.83
C ILE A 337 0.24 8.63 -2.48
N ARG A 338 0.34 9.38 -1.37
CA ARG A 338 0.00 8.84 -0.04
C ARG A 338 -1.51 8.96 0.11
N LEU A 339 -2.19 7.84 0.33
CA LEU A 339 -3.65 7.79 0.40
C LEU A 339 -4.23 8.54 1.60
N ARG A 340 -3.46 8.65 2.69
CA ARG A 340 -3.77 9.51 3.84
C ARG A 340 -3.80 11.00 3.49
N ASP A 341 -3.14 11.39 2.40
CA ASP A 341 -3.11 12.78 1.97
C ASP A 341 -4.28 13.12 1.02
N ILE A 342 -5.35 12.33 0.96
CA ILE A 342 -6.53 12.60 0.14
C ILE A 342 -7.68 13.01 1.05
N ASP A 343 -8.14 14.26 0.92
CA ASP A 343 -9.22 14.80 1.76
C ASP A 343 -10.60 14.67 1.10
N THR A 344 -10.63 14.61 -0.24
CA THR A 344 -11.87 14.60 -1.01
C THR A 344 -11.91 13.44 -1.99
N PHE A 345 -12.98 12.63 -1.91
CA PHE A 345 -13.22 11.52 -2.83
C PHE A 345 -14.32 11.87 -3.81
N GLU A 346 -13.99 11.75 -5.08
CA GLU A 346 -14.92 11.95 -6.18
C GLU A 346 -15.50 10.61 -6.66
N THR A 347 -16.53 10.69 -7.50
CA THR A 347 -17.20 9.51 -8.08
C THR A 347 -16.31 8.65 -8.97
N ARG A 348 -15.21 9.23 -9.48
CA ARG A 348 -14.23 8.57 -10.35
C ARG A 348 -12.81 8.87 -9.85
N LEU A 349 -11.91 7.90 -9.99
CA LEU A 349 -10.54 7.99 -9.46
C LEU A 349 -9.77 9.17 -10.06
N GLU A 350 -9.90 9.40 -11.36
CA GLU A 350 -9.22 10.50 -12.06
C GLU A 350 -9.63 11.89 -11.55
N ASN A 351 -10.88 12.05 -11.12
CA ASN A 351 -11.37 13.30 -10.57
C ASN A 351 -10.79 13.52 -9.17
N THR A 352 -10.70 12.45 -8.37
CA THR A 352 -10.01 12.45 -7.08
C THR A 352 -8.54 12.87 -7.25
N ILE A 353 -7.82 12.20 -8.17
CA ILE A 353 -6.41 12.53 -8.45
C ILE A 353 -6.26 13.98 -8.93
N LYS A 354 -7.18 14.45 -9.78
CA LYS A 354 -7.18 15.83 -10.29
C LYS A 354 -7.44 16.85 -9.20
N ALA A 355 -8.37 16.60 -8.27
CA ALA A 355 -8.65 17.52 -7.17
C ALA A 355 -7.45 17.65 -6.22
N GLU A 356 -6.79 16.54 -5.92
CA GLU A 356 -5.76 16.45 -4.88
C GLU A 356 -4.37 16.89 -5.35
N LEU A 357 -3.89 16.38 -6.49
CA LEU A 357 -2.47 16.54 -6.83
C LEU A 357 -2.10 17.94 -7.35
N LYS A 358 -3.06 18.76 -7.82
CA LYS A 358 -2.86 20.16 -8.28
C LYS A 358 -1.62 20.40 -9.17
N LEU A 359 -1.15 19.39 -9.91
CA LEU A 359 0.05 19.46 -10.75
C LEU A 359 -0.26 20.17 -12.08
N GLY A 360 0.73 20.90 -12.62
CA GLY A 360 0.57 21.67 -13.86
C GLY A 360 0.06 20.83 -15.05
N PHE A 361 0.64 19.65 -15.27
CA PHE A 361 0.22 18.72 -16.33
C PHE A 361 -1.14 18.03 -16.10
N ILE A 362 -1.74 18.19 -14.90
CA ILE A 362 -3.06 17.64 -14.56
C ILE A 362 -4.14 18.73 -14.63
N GLN A 363 -3.83 19.95 -14.17
CA GLN A 363 -4.79 21.06 -14.13
C GLN A 363 -5.00 21.70 -15.51
N GLY A 364 -3.93 21.85 -16.29
CA GLY A 364 -3.96 22.54 -17.57
C GLY A 364 -4.53 21.73 -18.75
N ASP A 365 -4.80 20.45 -18.56
CA ASP A 365 -5.18 19.52 -19.63
C ASP A 365 -6.40 18.67 -19.23
N ALA A 366 -7.52 18.87 -19.93
CA ALA A 366 -8.73 18.08 -19.72
C ALA A 366 -8.54 16.60 -20.14
N ASN A 367 -7.57 16.34 -21.03
CA ASN A 367 -7.26 15.05 -21.64
C ASN A 367 -5.92 14.49 -21.12
N TRP A 368 -5.52 14.87 -19.90
CA TRP A 368 -4.21 14.51 -19.35
C TRP A 368 -3.99 12.99 -19.26
N LEU A 369 -5.07 12.21 -19.09
CA LEU A 369 -5.09 10.73 -19.08
C LEU A 369 -5.31 10.08 -20.46
N THR A 370 -5.77 10.81 -21.46
CA THR A 370 -6.07 10.27 -22.81
C THR A 370 -4.97 10.61 -23.82
N ASN A 371 -3.75 10.88 -23.35
CA ASN A 371 -2.60 11.15 -24.21
C ASN A 371 -1.77 9.87 -24.41
N ALA A 372 -1.69 9.38 -25.65
CA ALA A 372 -0.97 8.15 -26.01
C ALA A 372 0.56 8.19 -25.75
N ASN A 373 1.16 9.38 -25.69
CA ASN A 373 2.58 9.58 -25.46
C ASN A 373 2.96 9.55 -23.98
N THR A 374 1.99 9.65 -23.06
CA THR A 374 2.25 9.62 -21.62
C THR A 374 1.54 8.44 -20.97
N ARG A 375 2.26 7.72 -20.12
CA ARG A 375 1.72 6.57 -19.37
C ARG A 375 2.09 6.72 -17.91
N PHE A 376 1.11 6.96 -17.05
CA PHE A 376 1.31 7.05 -15.62
C PHE A 376 1.24 5.67 -14.96
N LEU A 377 2.12 5.48 -13.98
CA LEU A 377 2.00 4.45 -12.95
C LEU A 377 1.62 5.14 -11.64
N PHE A 378 0.37 4.98 -11.22
CA PHE A 378 -0.10 5.50 -9.93
C PHE A 378 0.29 4.54 -8.82
N ILE A 379 1.08 5.02 -7.87
CA ILE A 379 1.51 4.26 -6.68
C ILE A 379 0.76 4.86 -5.50
N LEU A 380 -0.26 4.15 -5.04
CA LEU A 380 -1.17 4.54 -3.96
C LEU A 380 -0.71 3.91 -2.65
N ASP A 381 -0.02 4.68 -1.80
CA ASP A 381 0.59 4.20 -0.57
C ASP A 381 -0.36 4.36 0.64
N GLY A 382 -0.72 3.25 1.31
CA GLY A 382 -1.44 3.27 2.59
C GLY A 382 -2.97 3.16 2.49
N PHE A 383 -3.50 2.09 1.91
CA PHE A 383 -4.94 1.85 1.78
C PHE A 383 -5.69 1.80 3.13
N ASP A 384 -5.05 1.26 4.18
CA ASP A 384 -5.61 1.25 5.55
C ASP A 384 -5.58 2.62 6.26
N GLU A 385 -5.04 3.63 5.58
CA GLU A 385 -4.95 5.01 6.04
C GLU A 385 -5.83 5.96 5.22
N LEU A 386 -6.74 5.41 4.39
CA LEU A 386 -7.63 6.19 3.56
C LEU A 386 -8.76 6.85 4.39
N HIS A 387 -8.87 8.17 4.32
CA HIS A 387 -9.89 8.95 5.02
C HIS A 387 -11.14 9.12 4.17
N ILE A 388 -12.02 8.11 4.15
CA ILE A 388 -13.30 8.30 3.49
C ILE A 388 -14.27 8.97 4.46
N GLU A 389 -14.26 10.31 4.50
CA GLU A 389 -15.33 11.04 5.18
C GLU A 389 -16.69 10.67 4.56
N THR A 390 -17.69 10.47 5.42
CA THR A 390 -19.10 10.18 5.10
C THR A 390 -19.81 11.25 4.25
N ARG A 391 -19.10 12.28 3.74
CA ARG A 391 -19.73 13.35 2.95
C ARG A 391 -20.24 12.88 1.59
N ASN A 392 -19.69 11.79 1.02
CA ASN A 392 -20.03 11.31 -0.32
C ASN A 392 -20.51 9.84 -0.39
N ASN A 393 -20.84 9.19 0.74
CA ASN A 393 -21.27 7.77 0.83
C ASN A 393 -20.31 6.74 0.19
N LEU A 394 -19.10 7.12 -0.19
CA LEU A 394 -18.08 6.18 -0.67
C LEU A 394 -17.57 5.37 0.54
N ASN A 395 -17.44 4.06 0.40
CA ASN A 395 -16.74 3.22 1.38
C ASN A 395 -15.44 2.63 0.78
N LEU A 396 -14.63 1.96 1.59
CA LEU A 396 -13.35 1.36 1.13
C LEU A 396 -13.56 0.38 -0.04
N GLY A 397 -14.70 -0.32 -0.04
CA GLY A 397 -15.13 -1.20 -1.12
C GLY A 397 -15.44 -0.47 -2.42
N ASP A 398 -16.04 0.72 -2.34
CA ASP A 398 -16.31 1.52 -3.52
C ASP A 398 -15.02 2.11 -4.10
N PHE A 399 -14.10 2.56 -3.26
CA PHE A 399 -12.80 3.05 -3.71
C PHE A 399 -12.01 1.96 -4.45
N ILE A 400 -11.92 0.74 -3.91
CA ILE A 400 -11.23 -0.35 -4.61
C ILE A 400 -11.94 -0.73 -5.93
N LYS A 401 -13.28 -0.65 -5.98
CA LYS A 401 -14.06 -0.85 -7.20
C LYS A 401 -13.82 0.26 -8.22
N GLN A 402 -13.68 1.52 -7.80
CA GLN A 402 -13.31 2.64 -8.67
C GLN A 402 -11.92 2.42 -9.27
N VAL A 403 -10.93 2.00 -8.46
CA VAL A 403 -9.58 1.71 -8.97
C VAL A 403 -9.59 0.56 -9.96
N ALA A 404 -10.32 -0.51 -9.66
CA ALA A 404 -10.48 -1.64 -10.57
C ALA A 404 -11.20 -1.26 -11.88
N GLY A 405 -12.23 -0.42 -11.79
CA GLY A 405 -12.94 0.15 -12.94
C GLY A 405 -12.03 1.01 -13.81
N PHE A 406 -11.26 1.91 -13.17
CA PHE A 406 -10.26 2.73 -13.85
C PHE A 406 -9.21 1.87 -14.57
N GLN A 407 -8.68 0.83 -13.92
CA GLN A 407 -7.70 -0.07 -14.54
C GLN A 407 -8.29 -0.85 -15.73
N LYS A 408 -9.58 -1.19 -15.69
CA LYS A 408 -10.28 -1.81 -16.81
C LYS A 408 -10.45 -0.83 -17.97
N GLU A 409 -10.90 0.40 -17.71
CA GLU A 409 -10.96 1.46 -18.72
C GLU A 409 -9.58 1.71 -19.35
N CYS A 410 -8.50 1.63 -18.56
CA CYS A 410 -7.14 1.77 -19.07
C CYS A 410 -6.73 0.68 -20.07
N LYS A 411 -7.30 -0.52 -19.96
CA LYS A 411 -7.12 -1.61 -20.95
C LYS A 411 -8.01 -1.40 -22.17
N ASP A 412 -9.27 -1.01 -21.96
CA ASP A 412 -10.28 -0.90 -23.02
C ASP A 412 -9.99 0.29 -23.94
N TYR A 413 -9.48 1.40 -23.41
CA TYR A 413 -9.11 2.59 -24.16
C TYR A 413 -7.59 2.68 -24.33
N ARG A 414 -7.13 2.42 -25.57
CA ARG A 414 -5.70 2.46 -25.93
C ARG A 414 -5.00 3.76 -25.49
N GLU A 415 -5.70 4.88 -25.48
CA GLU A 415 -5.19 6.19 -25.07
C GLU A 415 -4.93 6.32 -23.56
N MET A 416 -5.67 5.56 -22.74
CA MET A 416 -5.63 5.58 -21.27
C MET A 416 -4.78 4.44 -20.68
N GLY A 417 -3.68 4.01 -21.31
CA GLY A 417 -2.90 2.84 -20.88
C GLY A 417 -2.16 2.95 -19.53
N HIS A 418 -2.76 3.48 -18.48
CA HIS A 418 -2.18 3.69 -17.14
C HIS A 418 -2.24 2.44 -16.26
N ARG A 419 -1.43 2.42 -15.21
CA ARG A 419 -1.36 1.30 -14.25
C ARG A 419 -1.45 1.78 -12.82
N VAL A 420 -1.98 0.94 -11.94
CA VAL A 420 -2.13 1.24 -10.51
C VAL A 420 -1.48 0.16 -9.62
N ILE A 421 -0.70 0.61 -8.66
CA ILE A 421 -0.20 -0.17 -7.50
C ILE A 421 -0.83 0.42 -6.24
N ILE A 422 -1.29 -0.44 -5.33
CA ILE A 422 -1.82 -0.07 -4.03
C ILE A 422 -1.03 -0.82 -2.95
N THR A 423 -0.70 -0.13 -1.85
CA THR A 423 -0.17 -0.81 -0.64
C THR A 423 -1.18 -0.76 0.51
N GLY A 424 -1.16 -1.75 1.40
CA GLY A 424 -1.99 -1.75 2.62
C GLY A 424 -1.56 -2.77 3.65
N ARG A 425 -2.18 -2.80 4.84
CA ARG A 425 -2.01 -3.89 5.81
C ARG A 425 -2.60 -5.22 5.28
N SER A 426 -2.11 -6.36 5.79
CA SER A 426 -2.51 -7.74 5.41
C SER A 426 -4.01 -7.99 5.45
N MET A 427 -4.74 -7.24 6.28
CA MET A 427 -6.19 -7.36 6.48
C MET A 427 -6.95 -6.11 6.02
N ALA A 428 -6.34 -5.24 5.22
CA ALA A 428 -6.94 -3.96 4.85
C ALA A 428 -8.15 -4.12 3.90
N LEU A 429 -8.15 -5.18 3.09
CA LEU A 429 -9.27 -5.53 2.21
C LEU A 429 -10.31 -6.45 2.86
N GLN A 430 -10.09 -6.85 4.10
CA GLN A 430 -10.93 -7.84 4.76
C GLN A 430 -12.26 -7.23 5.22
N GLY A 431 -13.38 -7.91 4.92
CA GLY A 431 -14.73 -7.41 5.17
C GLY A 431 -15.32 -6.59 4.02
N ILE A 432 -14.56 -6.31 2.96
CA ILE A 432 -15.10 -5.74 1.72
C ILE A 432 -15.82 -6.84 0.94
N ALA A 433 -17.13 -6.69 0.74
CA ALA A 433 -17.90 -7.58 -0.11
C ALA A 433 -17.58 -7.37 -1.59
N ASP A 434 -17.48 -8.47 -2.34
CA ASP A 434 -17.30 -8.49 -3.79
C ASP A 434 -16.05 -7.73 -4.25
N LEU A 435 -14.88 -8.21 -3.79
CA LEU A 435 -13.60 -7.69 -4.27
C LEU A 435 -13.50 -7.85 -5.80
N PRO A 436 -12.95 -6.85 -6.50
CA PRO A 436 -12.77 -6.94 -7.95
C PRO A 436 -11.90 -8.15 -8.35
N ARG A 437 -12.32 -8.90 -9.37
CA ARG A 437 -11.60 -10.10 -9.85
C ARG A 437 -10.24 -9.81 -10.49
N ASN A 438 -10.01 -8.55 -10.90
CA ASN A 438 -8.76 -8.11 -11.50
C ASN A 438 -7.75 -7.58 -10.46
N LEU A 439 -7.89 -7.95 -9.19
CA LEU A 439 -6.97 -7.59 -8.12
C LEU A 439 -5.93 -8.68 -7.93
N GLU A 440 -4.69 -8.40 -8.31
CA GLU A 440 -3.55 -9.30 -8.08
C GLU A 440 -2.91 -8.96 -6.73
N ARG A 441 -2.90 -9.91 -5.79
CA ARG A 441 -2.52 -9.66 -4.39
C ARG A 441 -1.25 -10.40 -4.00
N VAL A 442 -0.38 -9.72 -3.25
CA VAL A 442 0.84 -10.29 -2.69
C VAL A 442 1.07 -9.83 -1.24
N GLU A 443 1.59 -10.72 -0.39
CA GLU A 443 1.96 -10.44 1.00
C GLU A 443 3.48 -10.33 1.12
N ILE A 444 3.96 -9.23 1.70
CA ILE A 444 5.37 -9.05 2.06
C ILE A 444 5.73 -10.02 3.20
N VAL A 445 6.73 -10.86 2.95
CA VAL A 445 7.21 -11.85 3.93
C VAL A 445 8.32 -11.28 4.84
N GLU A 446 8.64 -12.02 5.89
CA GLU A 446 9.79 -11.74 6.78
C GLU A 446 11.11 -11.82 6.00
N MET A 447 12.11 -11.04 6.39
CA MET A 447 13.45 -11.17 5.81
C MET A 447 14.04 -12.53 6.17
N ASP A 448 14.43 -13.30 5.16
CA ASP A 448 15.27 -14.46 5.37
C ASP A 448 16.69 -14.06 5.81
N GLY A 449 17.48 -15.04 6.25
CA GLY A 449 18.86 -14.79 6.70
C GLY A 449 19.75 -14.14 5.63
N GLN A 450 19.49 -14.40 4.34
CA GLN A 450 20.26 -13.80 3.25
C GLN A 450 19.97 -12.29 3.13
N LEU A 451 18.70 -11.89 3.17
CA LEU A 451 18.30 -10.48 3.14
C LEU A 451 18.72 -9.74 4.40
N GLN A 452 18.57 -10.37 5.56
CA GLN A 452 19.03 -9.81 6.84
C GLN A 452 20.55 -9.54 6.79
N GLN A 453 21.35 -10.47 6.24
CA GLN A 453 22.79 -10.26 6.09
C GLN A 453 23.11 -9.12 5.12
N GLN A 454 22.39 -9.01 3.99
CA GLN A 454 22.58 -7.89 3.07
C GLN A 454 22.29 -6.55 3.74
N TRP A 455 21.27 -6.51 4.60
CA TRP A 455 20.93 -5.32 5.37
C TRP A 455 22.04 -4.97 6.37
N LEU A 456 22.56 -5.95 7.11
CA LEU A 456 23.67 -5.76 8.04
C LEU A 456 24.94 -5.26 7.33
N ASN A 457 25.26 -5.78 6.15
CA ASN A 457 26.41 -5.31 5.37
C ASN A 457 26.25 -3.85 4.95
N LYS A 458 25.03 -3.44 4.56
CA LYS A 458 24.70 -2.04 4.25
C LYS A 458 24.74 -1.16 5.49
N TRP A 459 24.25 -1.66 6.62
CA TRP A 459 24.30 -0.98 7.91
C TRP A 459 25.75 -0.68 8.32
N GLU A 460 26.66 -1.64 8.18
CA GLU A 460 28.10 -1.51 8.46
C GLU A 460 28.80 -0.52 7.52
N ALA A 461 28.34 -0.40 6.27
CA ALA A 461 28.90 0.53 5.30
C ALA A 461 28.61 2.01 5.63
N VAL A 462 27.59 2.28 6.44
CA VAL A 462 27.30 3.63 6.93
C VAL A 462 28.38 4.06 7.93
N GLN A 463 29.01 5.22 7.68
CA GLN A 463 30.19 5.67 8.42
C GLN A 463 30.01 5.70 9.95
N VAL A 464 28.81 6.07 10.43
CA VAL A 464 28.49 6.15 11.88
C VAL A 464 28.43 4.77 12.54
N ASN A 465 28.19 3.72 11.76
CA ASN A 465 27.96 2.35 12.24
C ASN A 465 29.19 1.44 12.09
N LYS A 466 30.19 1.88 11.33
CA LYS A 466 31.39 1.11 11.01
C LYS A 466 32.11 0.60 12.28
N GLY A 467 32.40 -0.70 12.31
CA GLY A 467 33.04 -1.41 13.41
C GLY A 467 32.09 -1.84 14.54
N LYS A 468 30.79 -1.52 14.45
CA LYS A 468 29.79 -1.83 15.49
C LYS A 468 28.79 -2.92 15.07
N THR A 469 28.73 -3.28 13.79
CA THR A 469 27.74 -4.26 13.29
C THR A 469 28.08 -5.69 13.70
N ILE A 470 29.36 -6.06 13.73
CA ILE A 470 29.80 -7.42 14.06
C ILE A 470 29.31 -7.85 15.45
N ALA A 471 29.39 -6.95 16.43
CA ALA A 471 28.93 -7.24 17.79
C ALA A 471 27.40 -7.42 17.87
N PHE A 472 26.65 -6.63 17.10
CA PHE A 472 25.20 -6.76 17.00
C PHE A 472 24.80 -8.07 16.30
N GLU A 473 25.48 -8.44 15.23
CA GLU A 473 25.27 -9.70 14.52
C GLU A 473 25.57 -10.90 15.44
N GLN A 474 26.68 -10.85 16.19
CA GLN A 474 27.00 -11.85 17.20
C GLN A 474 25.92 -11.93 18.29
N PHE A 475 25.36 -10.80 18.72
CA PHE A 475 24.24 -10.79 19.65
C PHE A 475 23.01 -11.50 19.07
N LEU A 476 22.59 -11.18 17.84
CA LEU A 476 21.45 -11.84 17.19
C LEU A 476 21.64 -13.36 17.05
N GLN A 477 22.87 -13.81 16.84
CA GLN A 477 23.21 -15.24 16.71
C GLN A 477 23.41 -15.93 18.07
N SER A 478 23.53 -15.19 19.17
CA SER A 478 23.82 -15.74 20.49
C SER A 478 22.58 -16.35 21.17
N ASP A 479 22.82 -17.26 22.11
CA ASP A 479 21.79 -17.82 23.00
C ASP A 479 21.15 -16.77 23.94
N LYS A 480 21.77 -15.59 24.06
CA LYS A 480 21.24 -14.47 24.85
C LYS A 480 20.14 -13.69 24.11
N CYS A 481 20.02 -13.87 22.80
CA CYS A 481 18.94 -13.27 22.03
C CYS A 481 17.78 -14.27 21.97
N PRO A 482 16.60 -13.95 22.55
CA PRO A 482 15.43 -14.81 22.46
C PRO A 482 15.03 -15.06 21.02
N ASP A 483 14.47 -16.25 20.73
CA ASP A 483 14.06 -16.61 19.38
C ASP A 483 12.93 -15.70 18.86
N GLU A 484 12.10 -15.17 19.76
CA GLU A 484 11.09 -14.15 19.48
C GLU A 484 11.73 -12.86 18.94
N VAL A 485 12.84 -12.42 19.56
CA VAL A 485 13.57 -11.22 19.14
C VAL A 485 14.28 -11.47 17.80
N LYS A 486 14.86 -12.65 17.60
CA LYS A 486 15.44 -13.05 16.30
C LYS A 486 14.40 -13.01 15.18
N LYS A 487 13.18 -13.49 15.46
CA LYS A 487 12.07 -13.44 14.51
C LYS A 487 11.64 -12.00 14.22
N LEU A 488 11.48 -11.17 15.25
CA LEU A 488 11.15 -9.75 15.06
C LEU A 488 12.25 -8.97 14.31
N ALA A 489 13.52 -9.36 14.46
CA ALA A 489 14.64 -8.80 13.70
C ALA A 489 14.61 -9.15 12.20
N GLN A 490 13.62 -9.93 11.74
CA GLN A 490 13.33 -10.15 10.32
C GLN A 490 12.38 -9.08 9.76
N GLU A 491 11.82 -8.19 10.60
CA GLU A 491 11.06 -7.01 10.18
C GLU A 491 12.01 -5.81 10.02
N PRO A 492 12.01 -5.09 8.87
CA PRO A 492 12.96 -3.99 8.62
C PRO A 492 12.96 -2.90 9.70
N LEU A 493 11.79 -2.48 10.18
CA LEU A 493 11.68 -1.46 11.23
C LEU A 493 12.28 -1.94 12.55
N LEU A 494 11.95 -3.15 12.99
CA LEU A 494 12.42 -3.67 14.28
C LEU A 494 13.92 -4.02 14.23
N LEU A 495 14.42 -4.52 13.10
CA LEU A 495 15.85 -4.70 12.87
C LEU A 495 16.61 -3.39 13.00
N TYR A 496 16.12 -2.32 12.36
CA TYR A 496 16.70 -0.99 12.48
C TYR A 496 16.71 -0.51 13.94
N LEU A 497 15.59 -0.62 14.66
CA LEU A 497 15.49 -0.16 16.05
C LEU A 497 16.46 -0.93 16.96
N LEU A 498 16.52 -2.25 16.84
CA LEU A 498 17.45 -3.09 17.58
C LEU A 498 18.91 -2.71 17.28
N ALA A 499 19.27 -2.59 16.00
CA ALA A 499 20.63 -2.25 15.57
C ALA A 499 21.04 -0.86 16.07
N ALA A 500 20.15 0.13 15.97
CA ALA A 500 20.41 1.49 16.39
C ALA A 500 20.53 1.62 17.92
N MET A 501 19.64 0.99 18.69
CA MET A 501 19.73 0.96 20.16
C MET A 501 20.99 0.23 20.63
N TYR A 502 21.37 -0.87 19.97
CA TYR A 502 22.60 -1.61 20.28
C TYR A 502 23.85 -0.76 19.99
N ARG A 503 23.91 -0.11 18.82
CA ARG A 503 25.00 0.81 18.42
C ARG A 503 25.25 1.91 19.46
N ASP A 504 24.18 2.39 20.07
CA ASP A 504 24.18 3.48 21.04
C ASP A 504 24.32 2.98 22.51
N SER A 505 24.46 1.66 22.71
CA SER A 505 24.57 1.01 24.02
C SER A 505 23.37 1.32 24.94
N LYS A 506 22.18 1.39 24.35
CA LYS A 506 20.91 1.67 25.04
C LYS A 506 19.93 0.50 25.05
N LEU A 507 20.30 -0.63 24.43
CA LEU A 507 19.49 -1.84 24.44
C LEU A 507 19.80 -2.66 25.70
N ASP A 508 18.81 -2.78 26.61
CA ASP A 508 18.92 -3.68 27.75
C ASP A 508 18.60 -5.12 27.35
N ILE A 509 19.65 -5.93 27.16
CA ILE A 509 19.53 -7.34 26.76
C ILE A 509 18.80 -8.17 27.83
N HIS A 510 18.97 -7.85 29.11
CA HIS A 510 18.33 -8.62 30.19
C HIS A 510 16.83 -8.46 30.23
N LYS A 511 16.29 -7.32 29.77
CA LYS A 511 14.84 -7.16 29.58
C LYS A 511 14.35 -8.02 28.43
N LEU A 512 15.09 -8.07 27.32
CA LEU A 512 14.73 -8.90 26.17
C LEU A 512 14.70 -10.39 26.54
N GLU A 513 15.65 -10.86 27.35
CA GLU A 513 15.69 -12.25 27.88
C GLU A 513 14.41 -12.64 28.65
N GLN A 514 13.62 -11.68 29.14
CA GLN A 514 12.38 -11.92 29.87
C GLN A 514 11.14 -12.04 28.97
N ALA A 515 11.28 -11.83 27.65
CA ALA A 515 10.17 -11.93 26.72
C ALA A 515 9.68 -13.39 26.62
N SER A 516 8.40 -13.60 26.93
CA SER A 516 7.77 -14.93 26.88
C SER A 516 7.12 -15.26 25.53
N ASP A 517 6.90 -14.25 24.69
CA ASP A 517 6.31 -14.39 23.36
C ASP A 517 6.67 -13.19 22.46
N ASN A 518 6.35 -13.29 21.16
CA ASN A 518 6.61 -12.24 20.17
C ASN A 518 5.95 -10.90 20.53
N ARG A 519 4.82 -10.91 21.22
CA ARG A 519 4.07 -9.69 21.58
C ARG A 519 4.81 -8.93 22.67
N THR A 520 5.22 -9.64 23.72
CA THR A 520 6.02 -9.13 24.84
C THR A 520 7.37 -8.63 24.34
N ALA A 521 8.07 -9.41 23.50
CA ALA A 521 9.33 -8.98 22.88
C ALA A 521 9.17 -7.67 22.09
N LYS A 522 8.12 -7.56 21.28
CA LYS A 522 7.83 -6.35 20.50
C LYS A 522 7.55 -5.14 21.40
N ILE A 523 6.80 -5.33 22.48
CA ILE A 523 6.52 -4.27 23.48
C ILE A 523 7.81 -3.79 24.13
N ILE A 524 8.69 -4.69 24.55
CA ILE A 524 9.99 -4.33 25.15
C ILE A 524 10.83 -3.53 24.16
N ILE A 525 10.89 -3.96 22.89
CA ILE A 525 11.62 -3.21 21.84
C ILE A 525 11.06 -1.79 21.69
N TYR A 526 9.75 -1.60 21.69
CA TYR A 526 9.15 -0.26 21.61
C TYR A 526 9.36 0.57 22.88
N GLN A 527 9.26 -0.03 24.07
CA GLN A 527 9.56 0.66 25.33
C GLN A 527 11.01 1.16 25.34
N GLU A 528 11.95 0.28 25.01
CA GLU A 528 13.38 0.62 24.94
C GLU A 528 13.65 1.61 23.82
N ALA A 529 12.95 1.52 22.69
CA ALA A 529 13.05 2.53 21.63
C ALA A 529 12.57 3.89 22.12
N VAL A 530 11.41 4.00 22.78
CA VAL A 530 10.93 5.27 23.35
C VAL A 530 11.94 5.81 24.37
N ASN A 531 12.45 4.98 25.27
CA ASN A 531 13.48 5.37 26.25
C ASN A 531 14.78 5.83 25.59
N TRP A 532 15.22 5.12 24.55
CA TRP A 532 16.39 5.47 23.75
C TRP A 532 16.19 6.85 23.15
N VAL A 533 15.06 7.12 22.50
CA VAL A 533 14.78 8.42 21.89
C VAL A 533 14.72 9.54 22.92
N LEU A 534 14.08 9.30 24.07
CA LEU A 534 14.05 10.24 25.19
C LEU A 534 15.45 10.58 25.73
N THR A 535 16.42 9.68 25.59
CA THR A 535 17.79 9.84 26.09
C THR A 535 18.82 10.12 24.99
N LYS A 536 18.43 10.08 23.71
CA LYS A 536 19.30 10.28 22.55
C LYS A 536 19.49 11.77 22.25
N GLN A 537 20.75 12.15 22.04
CA GLN A 537 21.17 13.54 21.87
C GLN A 537 21.04 13.96 20.39
N ARG A 538 20.26 15.02 20.11
CA ARG A 538 20.47 15.85 18.91
C ARG A 538 21.39 17.00 19.31
N SER A 539 22.54 17.09 18.65
CA SER A 539 23.42 18.26 18.70
C SER A 539 23.19 19.09 17.45
N GLU A 540 22.84 20.36 17.63
CA GLU A 540 22.81 21.36 16.56
C GLU A 540 24.22 21.55 15.95
N PRO A 541 24.35 22.11 14.72
CA PRO A 541 25.65 22.44 14.12
C PRO A 541 26.52 23.37 14.97
N ASP A 542 25.90 24.13 15.89
CA ASP A 542 26.55 25.03 16.84
C ASP A 542 26.99 24.35 18.15
N GLY A 543 26.70 23.05 18.32
CA GLY A 543 27.05 22.28 19.51
C GLY A 543 26.09 22.45 20.69
N THR A 544 24.93 23.10 20.53
CA THR A 544 23.90 23.11 21.58
C THR A 544 23.03 21.84 21.56
N ASP A 545 23.00 21.15 22.69
CA ASP A 545 22.17 19.95 22.88
C ASP A 545 20.77 20.34 23.37
N LEU A 546 19.89 20.67 22.42
CA LEU A 546 18.50 21.06 22.67
C LEU A 546 17.74 20.00 23.47
N ASN A 547 17.92 18.71 23.10
CA ASN A 547 17.30 17.58 23.78
C ASN A 547 17.72 17.52 25.24
N ILE A 548 18.99 17.75 25.56
CA ILE A 548 19.51 17.67 26.92
C ILE A 548 18.97 18.82 27.76
N GLU A 549 18.88 20.04 27.25
CA GLU A 549 18.32 21.16 28.03
C GLU A 549 16.81 21.03 28.32
N LEU A 550 16.05 20.42 27.41
CA LEU A 550 14.62 20.15 27.55
C LEU A 550 14.37 18.92 28.45
N THR A 551 15.12 17.83 28.26
CA THR A 551 14.95 16.56 29.02
C THR A 551 15.66 16.52 30.36
N LYS A 552 16.68 17.38 30.60
CA LYS A 552 17.47 17.44 31.86
C LYS A 552 16.63 17.57 33.11
N GLN A 553 15.41 18.10 33.02
CA GLN A 553 14.59 18.34 34.19
C GLN A 553 13.73 17.12 34.54
N LYS A 554 13.01 16.49 33.59
CA LYS A 554 12.10 15.34 33.84
C LYS A 554 11.75 14.55 32.54
N PRO A 555 12.40 13.41 32.22
CA PRO A 555 12.06 12.57 31.06
C PRO A 555 10.61 12.06 31.03
N GLU A 556 10.02 11.88 32.21
CA GLU A 556 8.62 11.47 32.36
C GLU A 556 7.62 12.52 31.84
N ASP A 557 7.92 13.81 32.00
CA ASP A 557 7.06 14.89 31.50
C ASP A 557 7.06 14.93 29.96
N LEU A 558 8.18 14.60 29.33
CA LEU A 558 8.23 14.50 27.88
C LEU A 558 7.53 13.23 27.38
N LYS A 559 7.72 12.09 28.05
CA LYS A 559 6.96 10.87 27.77
C LYS A 559 5.47 11.13 27.88
N ARG A 560 5.05 11.92 28.87
CA ARG A 560 3.67 12.39 29.06
C ARG A 560 3.17 13.21 27.86
N ILE A 561 3.96 14.16 27.35
CA ILE A 561 3.62 14.93 26.14
C ILE A 561 3.45 14.01 24.93
N LEU A 562 4.37 13.07 24.71
CA LEU A 562 4.30 12.11 23.60
C LEU A 562 3.06 11.20 23.69
N MET A 563 2.71 10.76 24.89
CA MET A 563 1.49 10.00 25.14
C MET A 563 0.22 10.81 24.86
N GLU A 564 0.16 12.09 25.22
CA GLU A 564 -0.99 12.94 24.87
C GLU A 564 -1.01 13.28 23.37
N ALA A 565 0.14 13.45 22.72
CA ALA A 565 0.22 13.59 21.27
C ALA A 565 -0.33 12.33 20.57
N ALA A 566 -0.02 11.14 21.07
CA ALA A 566 -0.58 9.89 20.58
C ALA A 566 -2.10 9.82 20.74
N VAL A 567 -2.64 10.29 21.88
CA VAL A 567 -4.10 10.43 22.05
C VAL A 567 -4.70 11.37 21.02
N CYS A 568 -4.10 12.55 20.83
CA CYS A 568 -4.57 13.51 19.84
C CYS A 568 -4.56 12.93 18.41
N VAL A 569 -3.48 12.23 18.03
CA VAL A 569 -3.37 11.56 16.72
C VAL A 569 -4.46 10.50 16.55
N VAL A 570 -4.69 9.63 17.54
CA VAL A 570 -5.77 8.63 17.44
C VAL A 570 -7.14 9.29 17.35
N GLN A 571 -7.36 10.39 18.07
CA GLN A 571 -8.61 11.15 18.10
C GLN A 571 -8.85 12.04 16.90
N SER A 572 -7.85 12.27 16.06
CA SER A 572 -7.98 12.96 14.78
C SER A 572 -8.10 12.01 13.60
N GLY A 573 -8.17 10.69 13.83
CA GLY A 573 -8.25 9.68 12.77
C GLY A 573 -6.92 8.99 12.45
N GLY A 574 -5.88 9.20 13.25
CA GLY A 574 -4.58 8.52 13.13
C GLY A 574 -3.55 9.28 12.31
N GLU A 575 -3.76 10.58 12.06
CA GLU A 575 -2.96 11.36 11.11
C GLU A 575 -1.97 12.29 11.79
N PHE A 576 -2.47 13.26 12.55
CA PHE A 576 -1.67 14.29 13.21
C PHE A 576 -2.36 14.77 14.50
N ALA A 577 -1.60 15.26 15.45
CA ALA A 577 -2.10 16.02 16.58
C ALA A 577 -2.03 17.51 16.23
N SER A 578 -3.15 18.22 16.32
CA SER A 578 -3.11 19.68 16.28
C SER A 578 -2.50 20.20 17.59
N MET A 579 -1.68 21.25 17.50
CA MET A 579 -1.00 21.78 18.68
C MET A 579 -1.99 22.38 19.69
N SER A 580 -3.09 22.96 19.22
CA SER A 580 -4.16 23.46 20.11
C SER A 580 -4.82 22.35 20.93
N MET A 581 -5.01 21.17 20.33
CA MET A 581 -5.53 20.00 21.02
C MET A 581 -4.53 19.47 22.05
N LEU A 582 -3.25 19.34 21.66
CA LEU A 582 -2.19 18.88 22.56
C LEU A 582 -2.01 19.82 23.76
N GLU A 583 -1.90 21.13 23.52
CA GLU A 583 -1.76 22.13 24.58
C GLU A 583 -2.94 22.11 25.55
N ALA A 584 -4.17 22.00 25.05
CA ALA A 584 -5.36 21.92 25.89
C ALA A 584 -5.34 20.69 26.83
N ARG A 585 -4.83 19.54 26.36
CA ARG A 585 -4.73 18.31 27.17
C ARG A 585 -3.62 18.37 28.22
N LEU A 586 -2.67 19.28 28.07
CA LEU A 586 -1.54 19.46 28.97
C LEU A 586 -1.71 20.63 29.94
N GLN A 587 -2.82 21.39 29.88
CA GLN A 587 -3.04 22.57 30.72
C GLN A 587 -3.00 22.29 32.22
N GLU A 588 -3.48 21.12 32.64
CA GLU A 588 -3.52 20.71 34.05
C GLU A 588 -2.24 19.96 34.49
N ASP A 589 -1.28 19.77 33.59
CA ASP A 589 -0.02 19.09 33.84
C ASP A 589 1.10 20.12 34.03
N GLU A 590 1.32 20.55 35.27
CA GLU A 590 2.30 21.60 35.62
C GLU A 590 3.73 21.27 35.13
N GLY A 591 4.10 19.99 35.05
CA GLY A 591 5.40 19.54 34.56
C GLY A 591 5.52 19.72 33.04
N ALA A 592 4.57 19.16 32.29
CA ALA A 592 4.54 19.31 30.84
C ALA A 592 4.37 20.78 30.41
N LYS A 593 3.55 21.56 31.13
CA LYS A 593 3.33 22.98 30.88
C LYS A 593 4.61 23.80 31.06
N ALA A 594 5.33 23.60 32.17
CA ALA A 594 6.62 24.26 32.40
C ALA A 594 7.67 23.91 31.32
N LEU A 595 7.66 22.65 30.84
CA LEU A 595 8.54 22.21 29.75
C LEU A 595 8.21 22.93 28.44
N ILE A 596 6.91 23.07 28.10
CA ILE A 596 6.45 23.79 26.92
C ILE A 596 6.79 25.28 26.99
N GLU A 597 6.57 25.93 28.14
CA GLU A 597 6.87 27.36 28.33
C GLU A 597 8.38 27.62 28.20
N LYS A 598 9.22 26.79 28.83
CA LYS A 598 10.69 26.88 28.72
C LYS A 598 11.18 26.64 27.29
N ALA A 599 10.54 25.73 26.55
CA ALA A 599 10.84 25.53 25.14
C ALA A 599 10.52 26.80 24.33
N LYS A 600 9.33 27.38 24.54
CA LYS A 600 8.85 28.59 23.84
C LYS A 600 9.75 29.81 24.08
N GLU A 601 10.28 29.97 25.29
CA GLU A 601 11.23 31.05 25.62
C GLU A 601 12.52 30.98 24.80
N LYS A 602 13.00 29.77 24.47
CA LYS A 602 14.30 29.56 23.81
C LYS A 602 14.21 29.46 22.28
N LEU A 603 13.16 28.83 21.75
CA LEU A 603 13.02 28.48 20.34
C LEU A 603 11.85 29.20 19.64
N GLY A 604 11.14 30.07 20.36
CA GLY A 604 9.96 30.78 19.85
C GLY A 604 8.70 29.91 19.80
N ASN A 605 7.64 30.36 19.12
CA ASN A 605 6.34 29.68 19.13
C ASN A 605 6.36 28.26 18.49
N GLU A 606 7.35 27.95 17.64
CA GLU A 606 7.54 26.62 17.03
C GLU A 606 8.39 25.68 17.92
N ALA A 607 8.76 26.10 19.13
CA ALA A 607 9.64 25.36 20.03
C ALA A 607 9.20 23.92 20.31
N LEU A 608 7.93 23.74 20.64
CA LEU A 608 7.37 22.43 20.97
C LEU A 608 7.35 21.52 19.72
N LYS A 609 7.19 22.09 18.52
CA LYS A 609 7.29 21.36 17.25
C LYS A 609 8.73 20.94 16.96
N THR A 610 9.71 21.83 17.15
CA THR A 610 11.14 21.50 17.02
C THR A 610 11.59 20.47 18.06
N ALA A 611 11.07 20.57 19.29
CA ALA A 611 11.31 19.60 20.36
C ALA A 611 10.69 18.24 20.03
N LEU A 612 9.40 18.19 19.65
CA LEU A 612 8.73 16.95 19.25
C LEU A 612 9.35 16.35 17.98
N ALA A 613 9.84 17.18 17.06
CA ALA A 613 10.55 16.73 15.86
C ALA A 613 11.76 15.84 16.16
N ALA A 614 12.33 15.94 17.36
CA ALA A 614 13.41 15.10 17.84
C ALA A 614 12.96 13.72 18.38
N PHE A 615 11.66 13.48 18.53
CA PHE A 615 11.08 12.31 19.19
C PHE A 615 10.20 11.44 18.26
N TYR A 616 10.65 11.22 17.03
CA TYR A 616 9.89 10.44 16.04
C TYR A 616 8.52 11.04 15.72
N ILE A 617 8.46 12.36 15.78
CA ILE A 617 7.35 13.15 15.26
C ILE A 617 7.90 14.06 14.16
N ARG A 618 7.12 14.38 13.13
CA ARG A 618 7.47 15.34 12.07
C ARG A 618 6.36 16.40 11.93
N PRO A 619 6.65 17.57 11.37
CA PRO A 619 5.63 18.54 11.01
C PRO A 619 4.59 17.91 10.10
N ALA A 620 3.30 18.07 10.42
CA ALA A 620 2.24 17.64 9.51
C ALA A 620 2.28 18.51 8.23
N GLU A 621 2.39 17.88 7.06
CA GLU A 621 2.52 18.59 5.78
C GLU A 621 1.24 19.39 5.41
N LYS A 622 0.07 18.97 5.92
CA LYS A 622 -1.25 19.53 5.55
C LYS A 622 -1.83 20.56 6.50
N GLN A 623 -1.43 20.58 7.78
CA GLN A 623 -1.99 21.50 8.77
C GLN A 623 -0.88 22.33 9.40
N GLU A 624 -0.97 23.64 9.21
CA GLU A 624 -0.04 24.61 9.80
C GLU A 624 -0.07 24.48 11.33
N GLY A 625 1.07 24.06 11.90
CA GLY A 625 1.20 23.82 13.34
C GLY A 625 0.66 22.45 13.82
N GLY A 626 0.52 21.43 12.97
CA GLY A 626 0.26 20.05 13.38
C GLY A 626 1.53 19.20 13.52
N VAL A 627 1.45 18.11 14.28
CA VAL A 627 2.55 17.14 14.48
C VAL A 627 2.10 15.70 14.21
N GLU A 628 2.91 14.89 13.53
CA GLU A 628 2.57 13.49 13.17
C GLU A 628 3.70 12.52 13.53
N PHE A 629 3.41 11.25 13.83
CA PHE A 629 4.47 10.27 14.07
C PHE A 629 5.13 9.80 12.77
N PHE A 630 6.45 9.60 12.75
CA PHE A 630 7.15 9.04 11.57
C PHE A 630 6.66 7.63 11.20
N HIS A 631 6.13 6.89 12.17
CA HIS A 631 5.51 5.59 11.92
C HIS A 631 4.30 5.38 12.85
N LYS A 632 3.16 4.99 12.26
CA LYS A 632 1.86 4.81 12.92
C LYS A 632 1.94 3.94 14.19
N SER A 633 2.73 2.88 14.17
CA SER A 633 2.89 1.99 15.33
C SER A 633 3.48 2.63 16.58
N PHE A 634 4.30 3.69 16.48
CA PHE A 634 4.75 4.42 17.66
C PHE A 634 3.60 5.18 18.33
N GLY A 635 2.74 5.82 17.53
CA GLY A 635 1.53 6.47 18.03
C GLY A 635 0.57 5.45 18.67
N GLU A 636 0.33 4.32 18.00
CA GLU A 636 -0.50 3.22 18.55
C GLU A 636 0.05 2.68 19.88
N PHE A 637 1.38 2.49 19.99
CA PHE A 637 2.04 2.03 21.22
C PHE A 637 1.95 3.05 22.36
N LEU A 638 2.26 4.33 22.10
CA LEU A 638 2.19 5.39 23.12
C LEU A 638 0.75 5.63 23.58
N PHE A 639 -0.22 5.51 22.68
CA PHE A 639 -1.64 5.54 23.05
C PHE A 639 -2.01 4.37 23.97
N ALA A 640 -1.50 3.16 23.68
CA ALA A 640 -1.70 2.00 24.55
C ALA A 640 -1.04 2.18 25.93
N GLU A 641 0.16 2.75 26.04
CA GLU A 641 0.77 3.12 27.32
C GLU A 641 -0.08 4.13 28.09
N ARG A 642 -0.63 5.14 27.39
CA ARG A 642 -1.50 6.14 27.97
C ARG A 642 -2.79 5.55 28.53
N LEU A 643 -3.38 4.61 27.80
CA LEU A 643 -4.58 3.88 28.18
C LEU A 643 -4.29 2.97 29.39
N LYS A 644 -3.20 2.19 29.35
CA LYS A 644 -2.71 1.38 30.49
C LYS A 644 -2.66 2.19 31.78
N ALA A 645 -2.08 3.40 31.73
CA ALA A 645 -1.99 4.27 32.90
C ALA A 645 -3.37 4.65 33.48
N ARG A 646 -4.37 4.97 32.65
CA ARG A 646 -5.74 5.22 33.14
C ARG A 646 -6.41 3.96 33.66
N LEU A 647 -6.32 2.85 32.93
CA LEU A 647 -6.92 1.59 33.37
C LEU A 647 -6.40 1.18 34.75
N LYS A 648 -5.09 1.33 34.99
CA LYS A 648 -4.50 1.09 36.32
C LYS A 648 -5.07 2.02 37.37
N ALA A 649 -5.17 3.33 37.08
CA ALA A 649 -5.73 4.31 37.99
C ALA A 649 -7.21 4.02 38.35
N TRP A 650 -8.02 3.55 37.39
CA TRP A 650 -9.42 3.17 37.62
C TRP A 650 -9.58 2.02 38.61
N THR A 651 -8.55 1.21 38.84
CA THR A 651 -8.61 0.08 39.78
C THR A 651 -8.17 0.41 41.20
N GLN A 652 -7.71 1.64 41.44
CA GLN A 652 -7.18 2.01 42.75
C GLN A 652 -8.27 2.49 43.72
N TYR A 653 -8.06 2.17 44.99
CA TYR A 653 -8.98 2.43 46.09
C TYR A 653 -8.21 3.03 47.26
N TYR A 654 -8.88 3.88 48.04
CA TYR A 654 -8.41 4.32 49.33
C TYR A 654 -9.39 3.85 50.42
N ASP A 655 -8.88 3.66 51.62
CA ASP A 655 -9.68 3.32 52.79
C ASP A 655 -10.01 4.61 53.54
N GLY A 656 -11.30 4.97 53.59
CA GLY A 656 -11.80 6.13 54.32
C GLY A 656 -12.79 5.75 55.42
N ASP A 657 -13.28 6.74 56.16
CA ASP A 657 -14.21 6.55 57.30
C ASP A 657 -15.53 5.88 56.89
N GLU A 658 -15.93 6.01 55.63
CA GLU A 658 -17.14 5.39 55.04
C GLU A 658 -16.86 4.04 54.36
N GLY A 659 -15.66 3.49 54.54
CA GLY A 659 -15.20 2.25 53.91
C GLY A 659 -14.33 2.45 52.68
N ARG A 660 -14.09 1.35 51.95
CA ARG A 660 -13.20 1.31 50.79
C ARG A 660 -13.85 1.99 49.58
N GLN A 661 -13.30 3.13 49.14
CA GLN A 661 -13.83 3.92 48.01
C GLN A 661 -12.84 4.01 46.85
N PRO A 662 -13.33 4.05 45.59
CA PRO A 662 -12.44 4.16 44.43
C PRO A 662 -11.82 5.56 44.40
N ILE A 663 -10.51 5.65 44.15
CA ILE A 663 -9.81 6.95 44.03
C ILE A 663 -10.43 7.78 42.91
N ILE A 664 -10.78 7.15 41.79
CA ILE A 664 -11.47 7.78 40.67
C ILE A 664 -12.95 7.44 40.76
N SER A 665 -13.77 8.48 40.96
CA SER A 665 -15.24 8.35 41.02
C SER A 665 -15.83 7.81 39.73
N GLU A 666 -17.07 7.31 39.79
CA GLU A 666 -17.76 6.79 38.61
C GLU A 666 -17.95 7.87 37.54
N ALA A 667 -18.31 9.11 37.93
CA ALA A 667 -18.52 10.21 37.00
C ALA A 667 -17.23 10.59 36.24
N VAL A 668 -16.08 10.62 36.94
CA VAL A 668 -14.78 10.92 36.33
C VAL A 668 -14.36 9.81 35.37
N MET A 669 -14.48 8.54 35.79
CA MET A 669 -14.18 7.40 34.90
C MET A 669 -15.05 7.41 33.65
N ASN A 670 -16.36 7.66 33.78
CA ASN A 670 -17.26 7.70 32.63
C ASN A 670 -16.83 8.79 31.64
N TRP A 671 -16.49 10.00 32.12
CA TRP A 671 -15.95 11.04 31.26
C TRP A 671 -14.65 10.61 30.58
N GLU A 672 -13.72 9.99 31.30
CA GLU A 672 -12.45 9.54 30.72
C GLU A 672 -12.61 8.45 29.66
N ILE A 673 -13.62 7.59 29.79
CA ILE A 673 -13.99 6.63 28.74
C ILE A 673 -14.38 7.39 27.47
N TYR A 674 -15.26 8.39 27.56
CA TYR A 674 -15.60 9.22 26.39
C TYR A 674 -14.42 10.04 25.89
N ASP A 675 -13.61 10.57 26.79
CA ASP A 675 -12.45 11.37 26.42
C ASP A 675 -11.44 10.53 25.64
N LEU A 676 -11.15 9.28 26.04
CA LEU A 676 -10.12 8.45 25.41
C LEU A 676 -10.66 7.54 24.30
N LEU A 677 -11.89 7.05 24.42
CA LEU A 677 -12.46 6.00 23.58
C LEU A 677 -13.66 6.47 22.76
N GLY A 678 -14.05 7.75 22.84
CA GLY A 678 -15.19 8.33 22.12
C GLY A 678 -14.92 8.72 20.67
N TYR A 679 -13.79 8.33 20.09
CA TYR A 679 -13.45 8.61 18.68
C TYR A 679 -12.72 7.41 18.07
N GLY A 680 -13.22 6.91 16.94
CA GLY A 680 -12.60 5.79 16.21
C GLY A 680 -12.67 4.45 16.95
N GLY A 681 -12.51 3.36 16.21
CA GLY A 681 -12.35 2.02 16.81
C GLY A 681 -10.92 1.76 17.24
N LEU A 682 -10.72 1.08 18.37
CA LEU A 682 -9.41 0.58 18.77
C LEU A 682 -8.88 -0.38 17.68
N THR A 683 -7.66 -0.12 17.19
CA THR A 683 -7.00 -1.05 16.26
C THR A 683 -6.54 -2.28 17.01
N GLN A 684 -6.36 -3.38 16.28
CA GLN A 684 -5.83 -4.61 16.84
C GLN A 684 -4.44 -4.38 17.45
N GLU A 685 -3.59 -3.58 16.80
CA GLU A 685 -2.25 -3.24 17.29
C GLU A 685 -2.31 -2.48 18.62
N ILE A 686 -3.22 -1.51 18.79
CA ILE A 686 -3.38 -0.80 20.06
C ILE A 686 -3.76 -1.77 21.18
N VAL A 687 -4.73 -2.65 20.93
CA VAL A 687 -5.19 -3.65 21.90
C VAL A 687 -4.08 -4.66 22.22
N ASP A 688 -3.31 -5.05 21.20
CA ASP A 688 -2.17 -5.92 21.32
C ASP A 688 -1.05 -5.28 22.17
N TYR A 689 -0.72 -4.01 21.98
CA TYR A 689 0.20 -3.33 22.90
C TYR A 689 -0.38 -3.22 24.30
N LEU A 690 -1.66 -2.86 24.43
CA LEU A 690 -2.31 -2.64 25.71
C LEU A 690 -2.29 -3.88 26.61
N MET A 691 -2.77 -5.05 26.15
CA MET A 691 -2.83 -6.19 27.08
C MET A 691 -1.45 -6.76 27.41
N GLY A 692 -0.46 -6.64 26.51
CA GLY A 692 0.90 -7.02 26.87
C GLY A 692 1.48 -6.09 27.94
N LEU A 693 1.29 -4.77 27.78
CA LEU A 693 1.68 -3.77 28.78
C LEU A 693 0.97 -3.95 30.13
N LEU A 694 -0.29 -4.40 30.14
CA LEU A 694 -1.04 -4.70 31.36
C LEU A 694 -0.54 -5.99 32.02
N THR A 695 -0.20 -7.02 31.23
CA THR A 695 0.32 -8.30 31.74
C THR A 695 1.66 -8.11 32.46
N GLU A 696 2.52 -7.22 31.96
CA GLU A 696 3.78 -6.85 32.61
C GLU A 696 3.59 -5.96 33.86
N SER A 697 2.41 -5.37 34.07
CA SER A 697 2.18 -4.52 35.24
C SER A 697 2.04 -5.37 36.50
N GLN A 698 3.02 -5.26 37.40
CA GLN A 698 2.91 -5.77 38.76
C GLN A 698 1.63 -5.26 39.45
N ASP A 699 0.99 -6.15 40.22
CA ASP A 699 -0.21 -5.91 41.03
C ASP A 699 -1.42 -5.32 40.29
N PHE A 700 -1.56 -5.63 38.99
CA PHE A 700 -2.73 -5.17 38.23
C PHE A 700 -4.02 -5.87 38.69
N ARG A 701 -5.06 -5.09 39.01
CA ARG A 701 -6.33 -5.59 39.56
C ARG A 701 -7.35 -5.88 38.45
N TRP A 702 -7.16 -7.01 37.76
CA TRP A 702 -7.97 -7.45 36.62
C TRP A 702 -9.48 -7.51 36.91
N VAL A 703 -9.87 -8.17 38.00
CA VAL A 703 -11.27 -8.36 38.39
C VAL A 703 -11.96 -7.01 38.62
N GLU A 704 -11.25 -6.07 39.22
CA GLU A 704 -11.79 -4.75 39.56
C GLU A 704 -12.01 -3.91 38.31
N LEU A 705 -11.04 -3.92 37.38
CA LEU A 705 -11.21 -3.26 36.09
C LEU A 705 -12.43 -3.83 35.36
N PHE A 706 -12.54 -5.16 35.29
CA PHE A 706 -13.65 -5.84 34.65
C PHE A 706 -14.99 -5.39 35.23
N LYS A 707 -15.16 -5.42 36.57
CA LYS A 707 -16.40 -4.99 37.24
C LYS A 707 -16.79 -3.56 36.90
N ARG A 708 -15.82 -2.63 36.90
CA ARG A 708 -16.10 -1.22 36.60
C ARG A 708 -16.47 -1.00 35.12
N LEU A 709 -15.76 -1.65 34.20
CA LEU A 709 -16.07 -1.57 32.77
C LEU A 709 -17.40 -2.25 32.42
N ASP A 710 -17.70 -3.41 33.01
CA ASP A 710 -18.98 -4.11 32.80
C ASP A 710 -20.16 -3.27 33.33
N LYS A 711 -19.97 -2.59 34.47
CA LYS A 711 -20.95 -1.62 34.99
C LYS A 711 -21.19 -0.46 34.02
N PHE A 712 -20.13 0.09 33.42
CA PHE A 712 -20.25 1.12 32.38
C PHE A 712 -20.99 0.57 31.16
N TYR A 713 -20.56 -0.57 30.62
CA TYR A 713 -21.15 -1.21 29.45
C TYR A 713 -22.64 -1.50 29.65
N SER A 714 -23.03 -2.04 30.80
CA SER A 714 -24.43 -2.29 31.14
C SER A 714 -25.28 -1.02 31.15
N LYS A 715 -24.75 0.08 31.69
CA LYS A 715 -25.42 1.41 31.69
C LYS A 715 -25.49 2.01 30.29
N TRP A 716 -24.43 1.85 29.49
CA TRP A 716 -24.39 2.28 28.10
C TRP A 716 -25.44 1.55 27.25
N CYS A 717 -25.55 0.23 27.40
CA CYS A 717 -26.57 -0.59 26.74
C CYS A 717 -28.02 -0.17 27.08
N GLN A 718 -28.22 0.52 28.20
CA GLN A 718 -29.52 1.03 28.66
C GLN A 718 -29.78 2.49 28.21
N GLY A 719 -28.89 3.07 27.40
CA GLY A 719 -29.03 4.45 26.92
C GLY A 719 -28.68 5.52 27.96
N LYS A 720 -28.18 5.15 29.15
CA LYS A 720 -28.01 6.07 30.30
C LYS A 720 -27.23 7.34 29.96
N PHE A 721 -26.21 7.23 29.09
CA PHE A 721 -25.32 8.33 28.78
C PHE A 721 -25.80 9.21 27.63
N ILE A 722 -26.72 8.72 26.79
CA ILE A 722 -27.25 9.46 25.64
C ILE A 722 -28.65 10.01 25.87
N ASP A 723 -29.46 9.38 26.73
CA ASP A 723 -30.87 9.73 26.98
C ASP A 723 -31.08 10.67 28.19
N THR A 724 -30.01 11.24 28.75
CA THR A 724 -30.12 12.19 29.88
C THR A 724 -30.64 13.57 29.44
N SER A 725 -31.37 14.25 30.32
CA SER A 725 -31.94 15.60 30.08
C SER A 725 -30.92 16.74 30.22
N GLU A 726 -29.76 16.47 30.83
CA GLU A 726 -28.64 17.41 30.94
C GLU A 726 -27.63 17.22 29.79
N GLU A 727 -26.55 18.02 29.74
CA GLU A 727 -25.49 17.82 28.74
C GLU A 727 -24.94 16.39 28.83
N THR A 728 -25.12 15.62 27.76
CA THR A 728 -24.71 14.22 27.70
C THR A 728 -23.18 14.12 27.56
N LEU A 729 -22.57 13.04 28.05
CA LEU A 729 -21.12 12.81 27.87
C LEU A 729 -20.71 12.76 26.38
N PRO A 730 -21.46 12.10 25.48
CA PRO A 730 -21.20 12.17 24.05
C PRO A 730 -21.25 13.61 23.50
N GLN A 731 -22.19 14.46 23.92
CA GLN A 731 -22.26 15.87 23.49
C GLN A 731 -21.05 16.67 23.95
N LYS A 732 -20.65 16.48 25.22
CA LYS A 732 -19.48 17.14 25.79
C LYS A 732 -18.22 16.78 24.99
N LYS A 733 -18.02 15.50 24.67
CA LYS A 733 -16.89 15.06 23.84
C LYS A 733 -16.98 15.57 22.41
N LEU A 734 -18.16 15.56 21.78
CA LEU A 734 -18.36 16.10 20.45
C LEU A 734 -17.97 17.59 20.36
N ARG A 735 -18.43 18.40 21.32
CA ARG A 735 -18.07 19.83 21.40
C ARG A 735 -16.57 20.03 21.58
N GLN A 736 -15.92 19.16 22.35
CA GLN A 736 -14.46 19.19 22.51
C GLN A 736 -13.76 18.94 21.17
N LEU A 737 -14.15 17.91 20.43
CA LEU A 737 -13.58 17.58 19.11
C LEU A 737 -13.80 18.71 18.09
N GLN A 738 -15.00 19.29 18.05
CA GLN A 738 -15.33 20.41 17.15
C GLN A 738 -14.46 21.65 17.40
N ARG A 739 -14.11 21.94 18.66
CA ARG A 739 -13.19 23.05 19.00
C ARG A 739 -11.79 22.85 18.42
N TYR A 740 -11.39 21.61 18.15
CA TYR A 740 -10.09 21.28 17.56
C TYR A 740 -10.12 21.15 16.04
N GLY A 741 -11.24 21.53 15.39
CA GLY A 741 -11.38 21.44 13.94
C GLY A 741 -11.78 20.06 13.42
N ILE A 742 -12.04 19.10 14.32
CA ILE A 742 -12.52 17.76 13.95
C ILE A 742 -14.03 17.85 13.73
N GLN A 743 -14.44 17.89 12.46
CA GLN A 743 -15.83 17.98 12.04
C GLN A 743 -16.32 16.65 11.44
N GLY A 744 -17.63 16.53 11.15
CA GLY A 744 -18.20 15.35 10.50
C GLY A 744 -18.70 14.23 11.43
N LEU A 745 -18.47 14.33 12.75
CA LEU A 745 -19.02 13.39 13.73
C LEU A 745 -20.36 13.86 14.33
N GLY A 746 -21.28 12.92 14.49
CA GLY A 746 -22.50 13.05 15.26
C GLY A 746 -22.34 12.56 16.70
N GLN A 747 -23.23 13.02 17.58
CA GLN A 747 -23.29 12.60 18.99
C GLN A 747 -23.40 11.08 19.15
N ARG A 748 -24.23 10.42 18.32
CA ARG A 748 -24.40 8.96 18.34
C ARG A 748 -23.14 8.21 17.93
N GLN A 749 -22.36 8.74 16.99
CA GLN A 749 -21.08 8.13 16.60
C GLN A 749 -20.10 8.13 17.76
N VAL A 750 -19.96 9.26 18.47
CA VAL A 750 -19.14 9.36 19.68
C VAL A 750 -19.56 8.35 20.75
N ASP A 751 -20.87 8.19 20.93
CA ASP A 751 -21.44 7.22 21.87
C ASP A 751 -21.17 5.76 21.47
N VAL A 752 -21.36 5.43 20.20
CA VAL A 752 -21.06 4.10 19.66
C VAL A 752 -19.58 3.78 19.80
N TYR A 753 -18.67 4.69 19.48
CA TYR A 753 -17.22 4.45 19.66
C TYR A 753 -16.88 4.16 21.12
N ALA A 754 -17.37 4.97 22.07
CA ALA A 754 -17.09 4.75 23.48
C ALA A 754 -17.59 3.38 23.97
N GLY A 755 -18.83 3.01 23.62
CA GLY A 755 -19.41 1.73 24.02
C GLY A 755 -18.74 0.51 23.39
N LEU A 756 -18.50 0.54 22.08
CA LEU A 756 -17.87 -0.57 21.36
C LEU A 756 -16.40 -0.75 21.74
N ASN A 757 -15.66 0.33 22.00
CA ASN A 757 -14.29 0.24 22.49
C ASN A 757 -14.23 -0.35 23.91
N VAL A 758 -15.18 -0.02 24.79
CA VAL A 758 -15.29 -0.70 26.10
C VAL A 758 -15.65 -2.18 25.93
N MET A 759 -16.53 -2.52 24.98
CA MET A 759 -16.83 -3.92 24.65
C MET A 759 -15.58 -4.68 24.21
N ILE A 760 -14.72 -4.09 23.38
CA ILE A 760 -13.42 -4.68 22.98
C ILE A 760 -12.56 -4.95 24.21
N LEU A 761 -12.42 -3.98 25.12
CA LEU A 761 -11.65 -4.18 26.35
C LEU A 761 -12.23 -5.33 27.20
N LEU A 762 -13.55 -5.44 27.32
CA LEU A 762 -14.21 -6.52 28.06
C LEU A 762 -14.01 -7.90 27.41
N LEU A 763 -14.04 -7.99 26.08
CA LEU A 763 -13.74 -9.20 25.33
C LEU A 763 -12.29 -9.66 25.57
N GLU A 764 -11.34 -8.73 25.56
CA GLU A 764 -9.92 -9.03 25.82
C GLU A 764 -9.67 -9.45 27.26
N LEU A 765 -10.31 -8.80 28.24
CA LEU A 765 -10.25 -9.19 29.65
C LEU A 765 -10.82 -10.59 29.86
N HIS A 766 -11.95 -10.91 29.23
CA HIS A 766 -12.51 -12.25 29.25
C HIS A 766 -11.53 -13.28 28.67
N ARG A 767 -11.02 -13.04 27.47
CA ARG A 767 -10.06 -13.95 26.81
C ARG A 767 -8.81 -14.17 27.65
N TYR A 768 -8.27 -13.10 28.24
CA TYR A 768 -7.12 -13.16 29.15
C TYR A 768 -7.42 -14.02 30.40
N ALA A 769 -8.63 -13.89 30.96
CA ALA A 769 -9.05 -14.64 32.13
C ALA A 769 -9.34 -16.13 31.83
N GLN A 770 -9.92 -16.46 30.67
CA GLN A 770 -10.21 -17.86 30.31
C GLN A 770 -8.97 -18.74 30.19
N GLY A 771 -7.80 -18.15 29.92
CA GLY A 771 -6.52 -18.85 29.96
C GLY A 771 -5.93 -19.05 31.36
N ARG A 772 -6.60 -18.63 32.44
CA ARG A 772 -6.06 -18.64 33.82
C ARG A 772 -7.09 -19.15 34.83
N ASP A 773 -6.76 -20.23 35.54
CA ASP A 773 -7.67 -20.88 36.49
C ASP A 773 -8.16 -19.96 37.62
N GLU A 774 -7.31 -19.03 38.07
CA GLU A 774 -7.63 -18.07 39.13
C GLU A 774 -8.63 -17.00 38.70
N LEU A 775 -8.66 -16.63 37.41
CA LEU A 775 -9.48 -15.53 36.90
C LEU A 775 -10.71 -15.99 36.13
N LYS A 776 -10.70 -17.20 35.56
CA LYS A 776 -11.76 -17.69 34.67
C LYS A 776 -13.17 -17.66 35.29
N ALA A 777 -13.26 -17.85 36.61
CA ALA A 777 -14.54 -17.84 37.34
C ALA A 777 -15.01 -16.42 37.71
N GLU A 778 -14.10 -15.47 37.85
CA GLU A 778 -14.40 -14.10 38.26
C GLU A 778 -14.66 -13.15 37.08
N ILE A 779 -14.09 -13.46 35.91
CA ILE A 779 -14.14 -12.62 34.71
C ILE A 779 -14.75 -13.43 33.57
N VAL A 780 -16.08 -13.33 33.46
CA VAL A 780 -16.85 -13.88 32.33
C VAL A 780 -17.67 -12.75 31.74
N PHE A 781 -17.35 -12.37 30.50
CA PHE A 781 -18.06 -11.32 29.81
C PHE A 781 -19.10 -11.93 28.88
N TYR A 782 -20.35 -11.50 29.05
CA TYR A 782 -21.46 -11.87 28.17
C TYR A 782 -21.90 -10.61 27.41
N PRO A 783 -21.45 -10.39 26.15
CA PRO A 783 -21.80 -9.21 25.38
C PRO A 783 -23.31 -8.99 25.26
N SER A 784 -24.06 -10.08 25.07
CA SER A 784 -25.53 -10.02 25.01
C SER A 784 -26.21 -10.07 26.40
N GLY A 785 -25.42 -10.25 27.46
CA GLY A 785 -25.91 -10.52 28.82
C GLY A 785 -25.95 -12.01 29.11
N LYS A 786 -25.88 -12.36 30.40
CA LYS A 786 -25.80 -13.76 30.85
C LYS A 786 -27.09 -14.52 30.50
N PRO A 787 -27.01 -15.69 29.84
CA PRO A 787 -28.19 -16.50 29.56
C PRO A 787 -28.85 -16.96 30.87
N GLN A 788 -30.17 -16.78 30.98
CA GLN A 788 -30.96 -17.25 32.12
C GLN A 788 -31.92 -18.36 31.65
N GLY A 789 -31.47 -19.62 31.68
CA GLY A 789 -32.23 -20.75 31.15
C GLY A 789 -32.44 -20.62 29.63
N HIS A 790 -33.65 -20.89 29.14
CA HIS A 790 -34.00 -20.76 27.71
C HIS A 790 -34.35 -19.32 27.26
N ARG A 791 -33.99 -18.28 28.03
CA ARG A 791 -34.32 -16.90 27.67
C ARG A 791 -33.27 -16.30 26.73
N LEU A 792 -33.74 -15.96 25.53
CA LEU A 792 -33.06 -15.15 24.52
C LEU A 792 -32.46 -13.87 25.10
N THR A 793 -31.25 -13.53 24.66
CA THR A 793 -30.64 -12.23 24.92
C THR A 793 -30.49 -11.45 23.61
N ALA A 794 -31.34 -10.43 23.41
CA ALA A 794 -31.33 -9.59 22.22
C ALA A 794 -30.48 -8.31 22.36
N ARG A 795 -29.66 -8.21 23.43
CA ARG A 795 -28.89 -6.98 23.72
C ARG A 795 -27.84 -6.75 22.64
N LEU A 796 -27.10 -7.78 22.25
CA LEU A 796 -26.05 -7.64 21.24
C LEU A 796 -26.62 -7.22 19.88
N LEU A 797 -27.73 -7.83 19.45
CA LEU A 797 -28.41 -7.44 18.20
C LEU A 797 -28.87 -5.96 18.23
N ARG A 798 -29.36 -5.46 19.36
CA ARG A 798 -29.70 -4.02 19.50
C ARG A 798 -28.47 -3.13 19.37
N ILE A 799 -27.33 -3.54 19.96
CA ILE A 799 -26.06 -2.81 19.85
C ILE A 799 -25.58 -2.78 18.41
N MET A 800 -25.64 -3.92 17.71
CA MET A 800 -25.31 -4.02 16.29
C MET A 800 -26.18 -3.09 15.47
N ASN A 801 -27.50 -3.15 15.65
CA ASN A 801 -28.45 -2.28 14.94
C ASN A 801 -28.26 -0.78 15.27
N TYR A 802 -27.93 -0.46 16.52
CA TYR A 802 -27.64 0.93 16.94
C TYR A 802 -26.37 1.47 16.28
N SER A 803 -25.32 0.64 16.20
CA SER A 803 -24.08 0.95 15.51
C SER A 803 -24.28 1.05 13.99
N ASP A 804 -24.96 0.08 13.39
CA ASP A 804 -25.10 -0.05 11.94
C ASP A 804 -26.15 0.90 11.36
N GLY A 805 -26.99 1.49 12.20
CA GLY A 805 -27.84 2.63 11.84
C GLY A 805 -27.05 3.90 11.50
N LEU A 806 -25.74 3.94 11.77
CA LEU A 806 -24.85 5.04 11.38
C LEU A 806 -24.16 4.78 10.05
N ASP A 807 -23.70 3.55 9.85
CA ASP A 807 -23.04 3.06 8.64
C ASP A 807 -23.13 1.53 8.61
N LEU A 808 -23.46 0.94 7.46
CA LEU A 808 -23.70 -0.50 7.36
C LEU A 808 -22.44 -1.28 7.69
N GLY A 809 -22.53 -2.22 8.64
CA GLY A 809 -21.38 -3.03 9.08
C GLY A 809 -20.38 -2.29 9.97
N ASN A 810 -20.74 -1.11 10.50
CA ASN A 810 -19.91 -0.36 11.44
C ASN A 810 -19.52 -1.19 12.67
N PHE A 811 -20.42 -2.02 13.19
CA PHE A 811 -20.13 -2.91 14.32
C PHE A 811 -19.01 -3.89 13.97
N ILE A 812 -19.11 -4.57 12.82
CA ILE A 812 -18.10 -5.54 12.36
C ILE A 812 -16.75 -4.86 12.12
N ARG A 813 -16.75 -3.65 11.56
CA ARG A 813 -15.53 -2.87 11.33
C ARG A 813 -14.77 -2.57 12.63
N ILE A 814 -15.47 -2.29 13.72
CA ILE A 814 -14.87 -1.91 15.01
C ILE A 814 -14.59 -3.15 15.87
N VAL A 815 -15.58 -4.02 16.07
CA VAL A 815 -15.53 -5.11 17.07
C VAL A 815 -15.29 -6.48 16.43
N GLY A 816 -15.57 -6.64 15.13
CA GLY A 816 -15.63 -7.95 14.48
C GLY A 816 -14.36 -8.79 14.59
N LYS A 817 -13.17 -8.16 14.68
CA LYS A 817 -11.88 -8.85 14.87
C LYS A 817 -11.62 -9.33 16.30
N PHE A 818 -12.37 -8.80 17.27
CA PHE A 818 -12.16 -9.04 18.71
C PHE A 818 -13.11 -10.09 19.30
N LEU A 819 -14.04 -10.63 18.49
CA LEU A 819 -15.02 -11.62 18.93
C LEU A 819 -14.47 -13.05 19.07
N ARG A 820 -13.17 -13.26 18.84
CA ARG A 820 -12.51 -14.55 19.06
C ARG A 820 -12.65 -14.97 20.52
N GLY A 821 -13.17 -16.17 20.74
CA GLY A 821 -13.37 -16.73 22.08
C GLY A 821 -14.45 -15.99 22.88
N ALA A 822 -15.33 -15.22 22.25
CA ALA A 822 -16.42 -14.55 22.94
C ALA A 822 -17.48 -15.55 23.41
N ASP A 823 -18.08 -15.29 24.57
CA ASP A 823 -19.26 -16.01 25.05
C ASP A 823 -20.54 -15.33 24.51
N LEU A 824 -21.09 -15.90 23.45
CA LEU A 824 -22.31 -15.50 22.76
C LEU A 824 -23.41 -16.56 22.93
N SER A 825 -23.29 -17.41 23.95
CA SER A 825 -24.24 -18.48 24.22
C SER A 825 -25.66 -17.94 24.41
N GLY A 826 -26.62 -18.55 23.70
CA GLY A 826 -28.03 -18.13 23.72
C GLY A 826 -28.31 -16.71 23.23
N ALA A 827 -27.37 -16.06 22.52
CA ALA A 827 -27.58 -14.74 21.95
C ALA A 827 -28.60 -14.79 20.81
N ASP A 828 -29.49 -13.80 20.75
CA ASP A 828 -30.29 -13.55 19.56
C ASP A 828 -29.49 -12.69 18.58
N LEU A 829 -29.14 -13.28 17.45
CA LEU A 829 -28.40 -12.72 16.32
C LEU A 829 -29.14 -13.03 15.00
N SER A 830 -30.46 -13.22 15.06
CA SER A 830 -31.28 -13.54 13.91
C SER A 830 -31.21 -12.40 12.88
N GLY A 831 -30.86 -12.74 11.63
CA GLY A 831 -30.69 -11.76 10.55
C GLY A 831 -29.49 -10.80 10.71
N ALA A 832 -28.57 -11.08 11.64
CA ALA A 832 -27.43 -10.19 11.88
C ALA A 832 -26.45 -10.18 10.70
N PHE A 833 -25.86 -9.01 10.44
CA PHE A 833 -24.78 -8.84 9.45
C PHE A 833 -23.43 -9.18 10.09
N LEU A 834 -22.92 -10.39 9.82
CA LEU A 834 -21.72 -10.97 10.42
C LEU A 834 -20.70 -11.45 9.37
N LYS A 835 -20.79 -10.96 8.13
CA LYS A 835 -19.88 -11.33 7.05
C LYS A 835 -18.42 -11.08 7.44
N GLY A 836 -17.57 -12.09 7.29
CA GLY A 836 -16.13 -12.00 7.56
C GLY A 836 -15.73 -11.84 9.04
N VAL A 837 -16.66 -12.04 9.98
CA VAL A 837 -16.41 -11.86 11.42
C VAL A 837 -15.43 -12.90 12.00
N PHE A 838 -14.71 -12.54 13.06
CA PHE A 838 -13.76 -13.42 13.75
C PHE A 838 -14.38 -14.05 14.99
N LEU A 839 -14.94 -15.25 14.83
CA LEU A 839 -15.60 -16.02 15.89
C LEU A 839 -14.86 -17.32 16.23
N ARG A 840 -13.57 -17.42 15.90
CA ARG A 840 -12.74 -18.59 16.21
C ARG A 840 -12.84 -18.93 17.70
N SER A 841 -13.19 -20.17 18.00
CA SER A 841 -13.37 -20.67 19.36
C SER A 841 -14.38 -19.90 20.22
N ALA A 842 -15.27 -19.10 19.61
CA ALA A 842 -16.37 -18.46 20.33
C ALA A 842 -17.41 -19.50 20.77
N ASP A 843 -18.07 -19.24 21.88
CA ASP A 843 -19.23 -20.01 22.33
C ASP A 843 -20.50 -19.36 21.77
N LEU A 844 -21.14 -20.03 20.81
CA LEU A 844 -22.42 -19.70 20.20
C LEU A 844 -23.44 -20.81 20.50
N SER A 845 -23.22 -21.60 21.56
CA SER A 845 -24.10 -22.71 21.92
C SER A 845 -25.52 -22.20 22.18
N GLY A 846 -26.49 -22.83 21.52
CA GLY A 846 -27.90 -22.43 21.55
C GLY A 846 -28.19 -21.01 21.05
N ALA A 847 -27.26 -20.35 20.35
CA ALA A 847 -27.50 -19.03 19.78
C ALA A 847 -28.53 -19.09 18.64
N TYR A 848 -29.23 -17.98 18.41
CA TYR A 848 -30.24 -17.85 17.36
C TYR A 848 -29.65 -17.01 16.23
N LEU A 849 -29.33 -17.65 15.12
CA LEU A 849 -28.63 -17.12 13.94
C LEU A 849 -29.49 -17.29 12.67
N ARG A 850 -30.81 -17.45 12.82
CA ARG A 850 -31.73 -17.67 11.70
C ARG A 850 -31.58 -16.54 10.68
N GLY A 851 -31.26 -16.89 9.43
CA GLY A 851 -31.07 -15.91 8.35
C GLY A 851 -29.88 -14.95 8.54
N ALA A 852 -28.97 -15.20 9.49
CA ALA A 852 -27.78 -14.36 9.66
C ALA A 852 -26.84 -14.46 8.44
N ASP A 853 -26.15 -13.37 8.14
CA ASP A 853 -25.12 -13.33 7.10
C ASP A 853 -23.75 -13.62 7.72
N LEU A 854 -23.28 -14.86 7.60
CA LEU A 854 -22.00 -15.37 8.11
C LEU A 854 -21.04 -15.74 6.97
N ARG A 855 -21.22 -15.16 5.78
CA ARG A 855 -20.37 -15.43 4.62
C ARG A 855 -18.91 -15.10 4.95
N ASP A 856 -17.99 -15.97 4.53
CA ASP A 856 -16.55 -15.82 4.80
C ASP A 856 -16.18 -15.67 6.30
N ALA A 857 -17.07 -16.03 7.24
CA ALA A 857 -16.81 -15.89 8.67
C ALA A 857 -15.78 -16.90 9.18
N TYR A 858 -14.99 -16.52 10.18
CA TYR A 858 -13.98 -17.37 10.80
C TYR A 858 -14.55 -18.04 12.06
N LEU A 859 -15.08 -19.24 11.90
CA LEU A 859 -15.76 -20.04 12.95
C LEU A 859 -14.95 -21.28 13.38
N ASN A 860 -13.69 -21.42 12.94
CA ASN A 860 -12.74 -22.44 13.35
C ASN A 860 -12.87 -22.81 14.84
N GLY A 861 -13.23 -24.05 15.15
CA GLY A 861 -13.36 -24.53 16.54
C GLY A 861 -14.39 -23.80 17.41
N ALA A 862 -15.32 -23.02 16.84
CA ALA A 862 -16.41 -22.40 17.57
C ALA A 862 -17.42 -23.46 18.05
N ASP A 863 -18.08 -23.19 19.17
CA ASP A 863 -19.18 -24.03 19.66
C ASP A 863 -20.51 -23.47 19.16
N LEU A 864 -21.13 -24.15 18.20
CA LEU A 864 -22.45 -23.86 17.63
C LEU A 864 -23.46 -24.97 18.02
N SER A 865 -23.17 -25.74 19.08
CA SER A 865 -24.02 -26.84 19.53
C SER A 865 -25.44 -26.37 19.81
N GLY A 866 -26.41 -27.00 19.16
CA GLY A 866 -27.83 -26.64 19.31
C GLY A 866 -28.21 -25.24 18.83
N ALA A 867 -27.33 -24.51 18.14
CA ALA A 867 -27.65 -23.19 17.59
C ALA A 867 -28.67 -23.29 16.45
N ASP A 868 -29.52 -22.26 16.30
CA ASP A 868 -30.46 -22.14 15.18
C ASP A 868 -29.86 -21.30 14.05
N LEU A 869 -29.28 -21.97 13.05
CA LEU A 869 -28.69 -21.41 11.83
C LEU A 869 -29.64 -21.57 10.63
N SER A 870 -30.94 -21.78 10.85
CA SER A 870 -31.87 -22.06 9.75
C SER A 870 -31.90 -20.90 8.75
N GLY A 871 -31.67 -21.21 7.48
CA GLY A 871 -31.58 -20.22 6.39
C GLY A 871 -30.41 -19.23 6.50
N ALA A 872 -29.40 -19.48 7.33
CA ALA A 872 -28.22 -18.63 7.42
C ALA A 872 -27.35 -18.72 6.15
N TYR A 873 -26.66 -17.62 5.82
CA TYR A 873 -25.70 -17.57 4.71
C TYR A 873 -24.30 -17.83 5.25
N LEU A 874 -23.74 -19.00 5.00
CA LEU A 874 -22.42 -19.47 5.45
C LEU A 874 -21.48 -19.76 4.27
N ASN A 875 -21.80 -19.31 3.05
CA ASN A 875 -20.97 -19.62 1.89
C ASN A 875 -19.54 -19.10 2.09
N GLY A 876 -18.54 -19.97 1.88
CA GLY A 876 -17.12 -19.68 2.12
C GLY A 876 -16.70 -19.55 3.59
N ALA A 877 -17.57 -19.86 4.58
CA ALA A 877 -17.22 -19.79 5.99
C ALA A 877 -16.18 -20.85 6.41
N TYR A 878 -15.31 -20.49 7.35
CA TYR A 878 -14.27 -21.38 7.89
C TYR A 878 -14.77 -22.04 9.19
N LEU A 879 -15.27 -23.25 9.09
CA LEU A 879 -15.89 -24.05 10.17
C LEU A 879 -15.05 -25.27 10.58
N ASN A 880 -13.78 -25.33 10.18
CA ASN A 880 -12.91 -26.46 10.49
C ASN A 880 -12.80 -26.68 12.03
N GLY A 881 -13.11 -27.90 12.45
CA GLY A 881 -13.16 -28.30 13.86
C GLY A 881 -14.29 -27.68 14.69
N ALA A 882 -15.28 -27.01 14.08
CA ALA A 882 -16.41 -26.41 14.81
C ALA A 882 -17.35 -27.50 15.39
N TYR A 883 -17.98 -27.20 16.53
CA TYR A 883 -18.97 -28.06 17.16
C TYR A 883 -20.37 -27.65 16.71
N LEU A 884 -21.01 -28.45 15.86
CA LEU A 884 -22.35 -28.23 15.31
C LEU A 884 -23.33 -29.32 15.75
N ASN A 885 -23.01 -30.07 16.81
CA ASN A 885 -23.84 -31.18 17.25
C ASN A 885 -25.24 -30.70 17.66
N GLY A 886 -26.27 -31.25 17.03
CA GLY A 886 -27.66 -30.86 17.21
C GLY A 886 -28.02 -29.46 16.69
N ALA A 887 -27.16 -28.80 15.90
CA ALA A 887 -27.46 -27.51 15.31
C ALA A 887 -28.58 -27.60 14.26
N TYR A 888 -29.39 -26.53 14.14
CA TYR A 888 -30.42 -26.42 13.12
C TYR A 888 -29.88 -25.64 11.92
N LEU A 889 -29.53 -26.32 10.84
CA LEU A 889 -28.98 -25.78 9.60
C LEU A 889 -29.97 -25.90 8.42
N SER A 890 -31.25 -26.09 8.71
CA SER A 890 -32.25 -26.28 7.65
C SER A 890 -32.26 -25.08 6.69
N HIS A 891 -32.18 -25.34 5.39
CA HIS A 891 -32.07 -24.31 4.34
C HIS A 891 -30.85 -23.39 4.41
N ALA A 892 -29.82 -23.71 5.21
CA ALA A 892 -28.60 -22.90 5.25
C ALA A 892 -27.78 -23.05 3.97
N ASP A 893 -27.10 -21.98 3.56
CA ASP A 893 -26.14 -21.99 2.45
C ASP A 893 -24.72 -22.15 3.00
N LEU A 894 -24.20 -23.37 2.96
CA LEU A 894 -22.84 -23.78 3.34
C LEU A 894 -21.95 -23.98 2.11
N SER A 895 -22.32 -23.46 0.94
CA SER A 895 -21.55 -23.68 -0.28
C SER A 895 -20.11 -23.18 -0.12
N ARG A 896 -19.12 -24.00 -0.52
CA ARG A 896 -17.68 -23.72 -0.38
C ARG A 896 -17.18 -23.53 1.06
N ALA A 897 -17.97 -23.89 2.07
CA ALA A 897 -17.52 -23.81 3.46
C ALA A 897 -16.44 -24.86 3.76
N ASP A 898 -15.48 -24.51 4.62
CA ASP A 898 -14.49 -25.44 5.16
C ASP A 898 -15.04 -26.09 6.42
N LEU A 899 -15.56 -27.32 6.31
CA LEU A 899 -16.16 -28.10 7.40
C LEU A 899 -15.23 -29.22 7.89
N ARG A 900 -13.93 -29.14 7.58
CA ARG A 900 -12.98 -30.21 7.92
C ARG A 900 -12.98 -30.49 9.41
N SER A 901 -13.12 -31.76 9.78
CA SER A 901 -13.17 -32.21 11.19
C SER A 901 -14.28 -31.57 12.04
N ALA A 902 -15.31 -30.99 11.43
CA ALA A 902 -16.46 -30.46 12.16
C ALA A 902 -17.31 -31.58 12.76
N ASP A 903 -17.90 -31.32 13.94
CA ASP A 903 -18.83 -32.24 14.60
C ASP A 903 -20.27 -31.87 14.24
N LEU A 904 -20.86 -32.58 13.28
CA LEU A 904 -22.22 -32.38 12.79
C LEU A 904 -23.19 -33.44 13.34
N ARG A 905 -22.85 -34.10 14.45
CA ARG A 905 -23.68 -35.20 14.98
C ARG A 905 -25.08 -34.72 15.31
N SER A 906 -26.09 -35.43 14.80
CA SER A 906 -27.50 -35.07 14.99
C SER A 906 -27.89 -33.67 14.51
N ALA A 907 -27.09 -33.03 13.65
CA ALA A 907 -27.44 -31.74 13.06
C ALA A 907 -28.59 -31.90 12.05
N ASN A 908 -29.45 -30.88 11.95
CA ASN A 908 -30.52 -30.81 10.95
C ASN A 908 -30.03 -30.01 9.74
N LEU A 909 -29.66 -30.69 8.67
CA LEU A 909 -29.18 -30.14 7.40
C LEU A 909 -30.27 -30.22 6.30
N ILE A 910 -31.55 -30.31 6.68
CA ILE A 910 -32.65 -30.48 5.72
C ILE A 910 -32.63 -29.33 4.69
N SER A 911 -32.55 -29.68 3.41
CA SER A 911 -32.48 -28.72 2.30
C SER A 911 -31.33 -27.71 2.39
N ALA A 912 -30.26 -28.01 3.13
CA ALA A 912 -29.05 -27.18 3.13
C ALA A 912 -28.30 -27.30 1.80
N ASP A 913 -27.63 -26.23 1.38
CA ASP A 913 -26.76 -26.22 0.22
C ASP A 913 -25.31 -26.33 0.66
N LEU A 914 -24.62 -27.41 0.31
CA LEU A 914 -23.23 -27.64 0.67
C LEU A 914 -22.33 -27.76 -0.59
N ILE A 915 -22.77 -27.27 -1.76
CA ILE A 915 -21.99 -27.36 -3.01
C ILE A 915 -20.53 -26.94 -2.78
N SER A 916 -19.59 -27.80 -3.19
CA SER A 916 -18.14 -27.57 -3.08
C SER A 916 -17.62 -27.33 -1.64
N ALA A 917 -18.37 -27.71 -0.61
CA ALA A 917 -17.87 -27.71 0.76
C ALA A 917 -16.79 -28.80 0.96
N ASP A 918 -15.88 -28.56 1.90
CA ASP A 918 -14.83 -29.51 2.30
C ASP A 918 -15.23 -30.21 3.61
N LEU A 919 -15.57 -31.49 3.52
CA LEU A 919 -16.07 -32.29 4.64
C LEU A 919 -15.01 -33.26 5.20
N ILE A 920 -13.72 -33.15 4.83
CA ILE A 920 -12.71 -34.14 5.25
C ILE A 920 -12.74 -34.35 6.77
N SER A 921 -12.92 -35.60 7.19
CA SER A 921 -12.95 -36.03 8.60
C SER A 921 -14.10 -35.46 9.45
N ALA A 922 -15.14 -34.89 8.84
CA ALA A 922 -16.35 -34.46 9.55
C ALA A 922 -17.16 -35.65 10.11
N ASP A 923 -17.92 -35.40 11.19
CA ASP A 923 -18.78 -36.41 11.84
C ASP A 923 -20.27 -36.11 11.63
N LEU A 924 -20.93 -36.87 10.78
CA LEU A 924 -22.35 -36.76 10.41
C LEU A 924 -23.25 -37.81 11.12
N ASN A 925 -22.79 -38.47 12.18
CA ASN A 925 -23.59 -39.53 12.82
C ASN A 925 -24.95 -38.99 13.29
N GLY A 926 -26.04 -39.62 12.86
CA GLY A 926 -27.41 -39.19 13.15
C GLY A 926 -27.86 -37.86 12.55
N ALA A 927 -27.07 -37.23 11.67
CA ALA A 927 -27.47 -35.98 11.01
C ALA A 927 -28.61 -36.22 9.99
N ASP A 928 -29.47 -35.22 9.79
CA ASP A 928 -30.53 -35.26 8.80
C ASP A 928 -30.17 -34.41 7.58
N LEU A 929 -29.74 -35.04 6.49
CA LEU A 929 -29.40 -34.38 5.23
C LEU A 929 -30.56 -34.41 4.22
N SER A 930 -31.81 -34.64 4.64
CA SER A 930 -32.92 -34.80 3.70
C SER A 930 -33.02 -33.61 2.74
N HIS A 931 -33.05 -33.88 1.43
CA HIS A 931 -33.08 -32.87 0.37
C HIS A 931 -31.86 -31.92 0.29
N ALA A 932 -30.78 -32.18 1.03
CA ALA A 932 -29.56 -31.39 0.94
C ALA A 932 -28.87 -31.55 -0.43
N ASN A 933 -28.04 -30.56 -0.78
CA ASN A 933 -27.29 -30.53 -2.03
C ASN A 933 -25.79 -30.68 -1.76
N LEU A 934 -25.20 -31.77 -2.24
CA LEU A 934 -23.81 -32.17 -1.99
C LEU A 934 -22.93 -32.13 -3.25
N GLY A 935 -23.34 -31.37 -4.27
CA GLY A 935 -22.65 -31.32 -5.57
C GLY A 935 -21.21 -30.82 -5.49
N ASP A 936 -20.29 -31.48 -6.18
CA ASP A 936 -18.87 -31.11 -6.31
C ASP A 936 -18.13 -30.96 -4.97
N GLU A 937 -18.63 -31.58 -3.91
CA GLU A 937 -18.02 -31.56 -2.58
C GLU A 937 -16.73 -32.37 -2.50
N PHE A 938 -15.85 -32.01 -1.57
CA PHE A 938 -14.66 -32.78 -1.29
C PHE A 938 -14.85 -33.65 -0.03
N TRP A 939 -14.98 -34.96 -0.26
CA TRP A 939 -15.12 -35.96 0.78
C TRP A 939 -13.76 -36.57 1.15
N GLY A 940 -13.67 -37.14 2.34
CA GLY A 940 -12.50 -37.85 2.84
C GLY A 940 -12.95 -38.93 3.82
N ASP A 941 -12.34 -39.01 4.99
CA ASP A 941 -12.72 -39.95 6.07
C ASP A 941 -13.96 -39.46 6.87
N VAL A 942 -15.04 -39.10 6.17
CA VAL A 942 -16.30 -38.66 6.78
C VAL A 942 -16.94 -39.81 7.58
N LYS A 943 -17.40 -39.54 8.80
CA LYS A 943 -18.10 -40.53 9.65
C LYS A 943 -19.62 -40.37 9.52
N TRP A 944 -20.34 -41.47 9.43
CA TRP A 944 -21.80 -41.54 9.40
C TRP A 944 -22.28 -42.88 9.97
N ASP A 945 -23.55 -42.97 10.39
CA ASP A 945 -24.14 -44.18 10.95
C ASP A 945 -25.53 -44.48 10.36
N GLU A 946 -26.17 -45.56 10.83
CA GLU A 946 -27.51 -45.98 10.36
C GLU A 946 -28.62 -44.96 10.66
N LYS A 947 -28.36 -43.97 11.51
CA LYS A 947 -29.30 -42.90 11.85
C LYS A 947 -29.13 -41.67 10.98
N THR A 948 -28.03 -41.57 10.22
CA THR A 948 -27.83 -40.47 9.27
C THR A 948 -28.87 -40.59 8.14
N ASN A 949 -29.69 -39.55 7.97
CA ASN A 949 -30.75 -39.54 6.97
C ASN A 949 -30.26 -38.94 5.65
N TRP A 950 -30.36 -39.73 4.57
CA TRP A 950 -29.90 -39.38 3.23
C TRP A 950 -31.05 -39.21 2.23
N GLU A 951 -32.30 -39.10 2.71
CA GLU A 951 -33.48 -39.06 1.86
C GLU A 951 -33.42 -37.90 0.84
N ASN A 952 -33.53 -38.21 -0.45
CA ASN A 952 -33.56 -37.22 -1.54
C ASN A 952 -32.36 -36.26 -1.61
N VAL A 953 -31.19 -36.65 -1.09
CA VAL A 953 -29.93 -35.92 -1.24
C VAL A 953 -29.55 -35.82 -2.72
N ARG A 954 -29.07 -34.64 -3.15
CA ARG A 954 -28.69 -34.34 -4.54
C ARG A 954 -27.18 -34.16 -4.67
N GLY A 955 -26.62 -34.38 -5.87
CA GLY A 955 -25.23 -34.04 -6.19
C GLY A 955 -24.17 -35.01 -5.69
N LEU A 956 -24.55 -36.10 -5.00
CA LEU A 956 -23.63 -37.17 -4.57
C LEU A 956 -22.91 -37.87 -5.74
N ASP A 957 -23.48 -37.84 -6.93
CA ASP A 957 -22.92 -38.37 -8.16
C ASP A 957 -21.75 -37.52 -8.72
N THR A 958 -21.70 -36.22 -8.39
CA THR A 958 -20.62 -35.32 -8.81
C THR A 958 -19.61 -35.02 -7.69
N ALA A 959 -19.90 -35.44 -6.45
CA ALA A 959 -19.01 -35.28 -5.31
C ALA A 959 -17.69 -36.07 -5.47
N ILE A 960 -16.61 -35.48 -4.99
CA ILE A 960 -15.24 -35.99 -5.10
C ILE A 960 -14.94 -36.83 -3.85
N ASN A 961 -14.32 -38.00 -4.02
CA ASN A 961 -13.86 -38.89 -2.93
C ASN A 961 -14.96 -39.43 -1.99
N VAL A 962 -16.20 -39.58 -2.47
CA VAL A 962 -17.30 -40.18 -1.68
C VAL A 962 -16.96 -41.61 -1.23
N PRO A 963 -17.13 -41.97 0.07
CA PRO A 963 -16.86 -43.31 0.56
C PRO A 963 -17.63 -44.41 -0.18
N GLU A 964 -16.94 -45.46 -0.62
CA GLU A 964 -17.52 -46.59 -1.36
C GLU A 964 -18.65 -47.31 -0.60
N ALA A 965 -18.56 -47.37 0.73
CA ALA A 965 -19.62 -47.94 1.56
C ALA A 965 -20.94 -47.15 1.46
N LEU A 966 -20.85 -45.81 1.40
CA LEU A 966 -22.00 -44.92 1.28
C LEU A 966 -22.62 -45.02 -0.12
N LYS A 967 -21.79 -45.05 -1.18
CA LYS A 967 -22.27 -45.26 -2.56
C LYS A 967 -23.11 -46.55 -2.68
N ARG A 968 -22.64 -47.64 -2.06
CA ARG A 968 -23.37 -48.92 -2.03
C ARG A 968 -24.69 -48.83 -1.26
N GLN A 969 -24.71 -48.15 -0.12
CA GLN A 969 -25.94 -47.97 0.67
C GLN A 969 -26.99 -47.17 -0.11
N LEU A 970 -26.56 -46.17 -0.88
CA LEU A 970 -27.45 -45.26 -1.62
C LEU A 970 -27.79 -45.74 -3.04
N GLY A 971 -27.23 -46.87 -3.48
CA GLY A 971 -27.48 -47.42 -4.82
C GLY A 971 -26.90 -46.57 -5.96
N LEU A 972 -25.88 -45.76 -5.67
CA LEU A 972 -25.17 -44.92 -6.64
C LEU A 972 -24.01 -45.76 -7.21
N SER A 973 -24.22 -46.37 -8.39
CA SER A 973 -23.23 -47.24 -9.07
C SER A 973 -22.47 -46.52 -10.17
#